data_AF-A0A926H5I4-F1
#
_entry.id   AF-A0A926H5I4-F1
#
_cell.length_a   1.000
_cell.length_b   1.000
_cell.length_c   1.000
_cell.angle_alpha   90.00
_cell.angle_beta   90.00
_cell.angle_gamma   90.00
#
_symmetry.space_group_name_H-M   'P 1'
#
loop_
_entity.id
_entity.type
_entity.pdbx_description
1 polymer ?
#
loop_
_entity_poly.entity_id
_entity_poly.type
_entity_poly.pdbx_seq_one_letter_code
_entity_poly.pdbx_strand_id
1 'polypeptide(L)'
;MAANPLRNAAQSASVFATNDPIRQSLAMTGDSIGAPEENRFTKTVLSNDLNEPMELAVAPDGRVFFVERGGKFYMYDPATRKTRVLHDFPVKAVEKYLNGLLGITIDPDFAKNNHLYFFYTTTEGEQTKQLISRFTMAKDGSLDLASERVIIDVPIDLEVSAHTGGSLAWDAHRNLFISTGDNTVPFESNGFAPIDQRENRLTFDAQRSAGNPNDLRGKILRITVPTDLPANGPAYTIPAGNLFPKGTPGTRPEIYVMGCRNPYRISVDPVTSILYWGEIGPDSGTDGPQGPRGYDEFNQAKKAGNYGWPYFVGDSKPYYTYDFASKTVGPLFDPNAPANPSPNNTGAKTLPPVQKAMIWYPYAKSTEYPELGTGGRCAIGGPVYNYDAKAKSAGKLPAYYDKAIFVSDWMRNWVFAVRLDDQQNYQRMEPFMPLGGNFKRPVDMEFGADGVLYMLEYGSVYGIDNTDARLVKVEFNPGNRAPVARISAKDSIGLAPMTVAFSSEPSYDFDKGDKLTYQWQFVGGKPGVAERNPSYTFAKNGVYKVILTVTDPSGRRGRDTMEVKVGNTMPQVAIKTTTNSTFFFPDQTPLAYIVDVSDKEDKVIDKKKVRVALNYIPKIADNEQAMGHQPITASYNLGKNLMAASDCKACHQINSKSVGPAYVEVSKRYKNDPTAVAKLANKVIVGGGGVWGEHAMSAHPQLSREEATEIVKYVLSLADAQPDAQLPATGTLALKDHVGKKERGRYILTASYTDNGGAITPLTQQQTLVLRPARMQGNEADQLHNI
;
A
#
# COMPACT_ATOMS: atom_id res chain seq x y z
N MET A 1 -60.38 -25.54 -32.26
CA MET A 1 -60.57 -26.89 -31.70
C MET A 1 -59.19 -27.42 -31.29
N ALA A 2 -59.15 -28.20 -30.18
CA ALA A 2 -57.98 -28.73 -29.46
C ALA A 2 -57.19 -27.67 -28.65
N ALA A 3 -57.40 -27.46 -27.35
CA ALA A 3 -57.37 -28.34 -26.15
C ALA A 3 -55.96 -28.72 -25.68
N ASN A 4 -55.56 -28.07 -24.57
CA ASN A 4 -54.42 -28.31 -23.66
C ASN A 4 -54.62 -29.67 -22.91
N PRO A 5 -53.62 -30.35 -22.28
CA PRO A 5 -53.03 -29.86 -21.02
C PRO A 5 -51.57 -30.30 -20.64
N LEU A 6 -50.89 -29.39 -19.92
CA LEU A 6 -50.06 -29.57 -18.70
C LEU A 6 -49.50 -30.96 -18.29
N ARG A 7 -48.17 -31.05 -18.07
CA ARG A 7 -47.44 -31.32 -16.79
C ARG A 7 -46.10 -32.03 -17.01
N ASN A 8 -44.98 -31.38 -16.67
CA ASN A 8 -44.04 -31.78 -15.61
C ASN A 8 -42.76 -30.92 -15.69
N ALA A 9 -42.62 -30.03 -14.71
CA ALA A 9 -41.38 -29.34 -14.40
C ALA A 9 -40.71 -30.05 -13.21
N ALA A 10 -39.58 -30.70 -13.45
CA ALA A 10 -38.59 -31.03 -12.43
C ALA A 10 -37.25 -31.30 -13.12
N GLN A 11 -36.21 -30.57 -12.68
CA GLN A 11 -34.77 -30.67 -12.97
C GLN A 11 -34.18 -29.60 -13.89
N SER A 12 -33.72 -28.51 -13.28
CA SER A 12 -32.48 -27.82 -13.66
C SER A 12 -32.14 -26.75 -12.62
N ALA A 13 -31.19 -27.04 -11.73
CA ALA A 13 -30.56 -26.03 -10.87
C ALA A 13 -29.09 -26.40 -10.68
N SER A 14 -28.24 -26.02 -11.63
CA SER A 14 -26.78 -25.93 -11.44
C SER A 14 -26.06 -25.39 -12.69
N VAL A 15 -26.24 -24.12 -13.09
CA VAL A 15 -25.26 -23.41 -13.92
C VAL A 15 -25.36 -21.91 -13.66
N PHE A 16 -24.44 -21.35 -12.86
CA PHE A 16 -23.94 -19.98 -13.00
C PHE A 16 -22.52 -19.95 -12.43
N ALA A 17 -21.60 -20.64 -13.11
CA ALA A 17 -20.19 -20.31 -13.07
C ALA A 17 -20.00 -19.15 -14.05
N THR A 18 -19.56 -18.00 -13.56
CA THR A 18 -19.21 -16.85 -14.40
C THR A 18 -18.00 -17.21 -15.25
N ASN A 19 -18.19 -17.23 -16.57
CA ASN A 19 -17.13 -17.32 -17.57
C ASN A 19 -16.27 -16.06 -17.50
N ASP A 20 -15.13 -16.14 -16.82
CA ASP A 20 -14.07 -15.15 -16.87
C ASP A 20 -12.95 -15.64 -17.81
N PRO A 21 -12.70 -15.00 -18.97
CA PRO A 21 -11.72 -15.46 -19.95
C PRO A 21 -10.26 -15.46 -19.44
N ILE A 22 -10.00 -14.84 -18.29
CA ILE A 22 -8.65 -14.73 -17.70
C ILE A 22 -8.17 -16.07 -17.11
N ARG A 23 -9.09 -16.99 -16.73
CA ARG A 23 -8.70 -18.28 -16.13
C ARG A 23 -8.23 -19.34 -17.12
N GLN A 24 -8.53 -19.22 -18.42
CA GLN A 24 -8.28 -20.31 -19.38
C GLN A 24 -6.98 -20.19 -20.19
N SER A 25 -6.27 -19.06 -20.19
CA SER A 25 -4.98 -18.93 -20.89
C SER A 25 -3.74 -19.22 -20.02
N LEU A 26 -3.92 -19.44 -18.71
CA LEU A 26 -2.82 -19.71 -17.76
C LEU A 26 -2.50 -21.21 -17.55
N ALA A 27 -3.22 -22.12 -18.22
CA ALA A 27 -3.14 -23.56 -17.94
C ALA A 27 -2.22 -24.36 -18.88
N MET A 28 -1.44 -23.71 -19.75
CA MET A 28 -0.60 -24.40 -20.74
C MET A 28 0.83 -23.90 -20.70
N THR A 29 1.54 -24.11 -19.59
CA THR A 29 2.98 -24.42 -19.53
C THR A 29 3.38 -24.81 -18.09
N GLY A 30 3.63 -26.09 -17.84
CA GLY A 30 4.78 -26.53 -17.04
C GLY A 30 4.77 -26.55 -15.51
N ASP A 31 3.79 -26.03 -14.76
CA ASP A 31 3.77 -26.19 -13.29
C ASP A 31 2.51 -26.94 -12.81
N SER A 32 2.68 -28.17 -12.35
CA SER A 32 1.62 -29.06 -11.87
C SER A 32 1.16 -28.77 -10.42
N ILE A 33 1.68 -27.71 -9.80
CA ILE A 33 1.28 -27.25 -8.47
C ILE A 33 0.55 -25.92 -8.65
N GLY A 34 -0.78 -25.92 -8.49
CA GLY A 34 -1.56 -24.68 -8.49
C GLY A 34 -1.07 -23.73 -7.40
N ALA A 35 -1.10 -22.42 -7.68
CA ALA A 35 -0.69 -21.38 -6.74
C ALA A 35 -1.37 -21.60 -5.36
N PRO A 36 -0.61 -21.51 -4.25
CA PRO A 36 -1.18 -21.71 -2.92
C PRO A 36 -2.31 -20.72 -2.63
N GLU A 37 -3.40 -21.22 -2.05
CA GLU A 37 -4.51 -20.35 -1.64
C GLU A 37 -4.03 -19.34 -0.58
N GLU A 38 -4.37 -18.07 -0.76
CA GLU A 38 -3.92 -16.98 0.11
C GLU A 38 -4.25 -17.20 1.59
N ASN A 39 -5.41 -17.81 1.88
CA ASN A 39 -5.85 -18.15 3.22
C ASN A 39 -4.95 -19.16 3.97
N ARG A 40 -3.94 -19.72 3.30
CA ARG A 40 -2.91 -20.55 3.90
C ARG A 40 -1.79 -19.72 4.51
N PHE A 41 -1.67 -18.44 4.16
CA PHE A 41 -0.69 -17.56 4.76
C PHE A 41 -1.26 -16.87 6.00
N THR A 42 -0.46 -16.80 7.07
CA THR A 42 -0.81 -16.09 8.29
C THR A 42 0.21 -14.99 8.53
N LYS A 43 -0.27 -13.74 8.51
CA LYS A 43 0.51 -12.58 8.94
C LYS A 43 0.35 -12.38 10.44
N THR A 44 1.45 -12.43 11.18
CA THR A 44 1.49 -12.18 12.63
C THR A 44 2.26 -10.90 12.90
N VAL A 45 1.67 -9.99 13.69
CA VAL A 45 2.37 -8.79 14.17
C VAL A 45 3.27 -9.19 15.34
N LEU A 46 4.58 -8.93 15.21
CA LEU A 46 5.59 -9.20 16.23
C LEU A 46 5.87 -7.97 17.10
N SER A 47 5.82 -6.80 16.48
CA SER A 47 5.93 -5.49 17.13
C SER A 47 5.00 -4.50 16.43
N ASN A 48 4.40 -3.56 17.18
CA ASN A 48 3.67 -2.43 16.61
C ASN A 48 4.23 -1.11 17.19
N ASP A 49 3.62 0.01 16.79
CA ASP A 49 3.94 1.35 17.32
C ASP A 49 5.42 1.71 17.09
N LEU A 50 5.90 1.37 15.89
CA LEU A 50 7.23 1.76 15.42
C LEU A 50 7.16 3.18 14.83
N ASN A 51 8.30 3.86 14.82
CA ASN A 51 8.42 5.20 14.25
C ASN A 51 9.45 5.21 13.12
N GLU A 52 8.96 5.21 11.87
CA GLU A 52 9.79 5.17 10.66
C GLU A 52 10.80 4.00 10.65
N PRO A 53 10.33 2.74 10.71
CA PRO A 53 11.21 1.59 10.57
C PRO A 53 11.88 1.60 9.18
N MET A 54 13.16 1.21 9.12
CA MET A 54 13.96 1.33 7.90
C MET A 54 14.38 -0.03 7.34
N GLU A 55 15.30 -0.74 7.98
CA GLU A 55 15.84 -2.04 7.54
C GLU A 55 15.85 -3.05 8.69
N LEU A 56 15.74 -4.34 8.38
CA LEU A 56 15.78 -5.47 9.29
C LEU A 56 16.86 -6.48 8.88
N ALA A 57 17.27 -7.32 9.83
CA ALA A 57 18.12 -8.47 9.60
C ALA A 57 17.66 -9.66 10.47
N VAL A 58 17.56 -10.86 9.90
CA VAL A 58 17.10 -12.06 10.62
C VAL A 58 18.27 -12.96 10.94
N ALA A 59 18.56 -13.14 12.23
CA ALA A 59 19.64 -14.01 12.68
C ALA A 59 19.28 -15.50 12.49
N PRO A 60 20.28 -16.40 12.35
CA PRO A 60 20.04 -17.84 12.22
C PRO A 60 19.29 -18.48 13.38
N ASP A 61 19.26 -17.84 14.56
CA ASP A 61 18.52 -18.27 15.75
C ASP A 61 17.09 -17.70 15.82
N GLY A 62 16.66 -16.94 14.81
CA GLY A 62 15.33 -16.34 14.70
C GLY A 62 15.18 -14.99 15.40
N ARG A 63 16.22 -14.45 16.04
CA ARG A 63 16.19 -13.04 16.49
C ARG A 63 16.08 -12.12 15.27
N VAL A 64 15.24 -11.10 15.39
CA VAL A 64 15.10 -10.08 14.34
C VAL A 64 15.65 -8.77 14.86
N PHE A 65 16.66 -8.24 14.17
CA PHE A 65 17.26 -6.94 14.42
C PHE A 65 16.68 -5.93 13.44
N PHE A 66 16.36 -4.73 13.89
CA PHE A 66 15.83 -3.70 12.99
C PHE A 66 16.06 -2.30 13.53
N VAL A 67 15.98 -1.30 12.66
CA VAL A 67 16.28 0.08 12.99
C VAL A 67 15.15 1.04 12.60
N GLU A 68 15.05 2.14 13.33
CA GLU A 68 14.21 3.28 13.02
C GLU A 68 15.07 4.46 12.59
N ARG A 69 14.56 5.27 11.63
CA ARG A 69 15.28 6.41 11.08
C ARG A 69 15.80 7.36 12.16
N GLY A 70 15.03 7.53 13.24
CA GLY A 70 15.35 8.40 14.37
C GLY A 70 16.57 7.99 15.19
N GLY A 71 17.13 6.78 15.01
CA GLY A 71 18.34 6.33 15.70
C GLY A 71 18.16 5.08 16.54
N LYS A 72 16.91 4.65 16.80
CA LYS A 72 16.66 3.49 17.63
C LYS A 72 16.99 2.18 16.91
N PHE A 73 17.73 1.34 17.60
CA PHE A 73 18.07 -0.02 17.20
C PHE A 73 17.37 -1.02 18.12
N TYR A 74 16.61 -1.94 17.54
CA TYR A 74 15.78 -2.91 18.24
C TYR A 74 16.22 -4.35 18.01
N MET A 75 15.79 -5.22 18.92
CA MET A 75 15.79 -6.66 18.75
C MET A 75 14.45 -7.23 19.20
N TYR A 76 13.83 -8.04 18.33
CA TYR A 76 12.77 -8.97 18.68
C TYR A 76 13.35 -10.34 19.02
N ASP A 77 12.97 -10.86 20.20
CA ASP A 77 13.34 -12.18 20.67
C ASP A 77 12.18 -13.17 20.49
N PRO A 78 12.31 -14.21 19.64
CA PRO A 78 11.25 -15.19 19.41
C PRO A 78 10.97 -16.07 20.63
N ALA A 79 11.93 -16.26 21.54
CA ALA A 79 11.77 -17.10 22.73
C ALA A 79 10.88 -16.41 23.77
N THR A 80 11.13 -15.12 24.02
CA THR A 80 10.34 -14.31 24.97
C THR A 80 9.15 -13.61 24.32
N ARG A 81 9.12 -13.56 22.98
CA ARG A 81 8.14 -12.83 22.15
C ARG A 81 8.07 -11.34 22.51
N LYS A 82 9.23 -10.75 22.79
CA LYS A 82 9.35 -9.33 23.16
C LYS A 82 10.29 -8.60 22.22
N THR A 83 9.91 -7.38 21.89
CA THR A 83 10.78 -6.38 21.27
C THR A 83 11.39 -5.51 22.37
N ARG A 84 12.68 -5.20 22.26
CA ARG A 84 13.35 -4.20 23.11
C ARG A 84 14.29 -3.32 22.29
N VAL A 85 14.43 -2.07 22.71
CA VAL A 85 15.50 -1.18 22.24
C VAL A 85 16.82 -1.69 22.81
N LEU A 86 17.83 -1.85 21.96
CA LEU A 86 19.20 -2.18 22.33
C LEU A 86 20.06 -0.93 22.46
N HIS A 87 19.87 0.05 21.57
CA HIS A 87 20.61 1.29 21.57
C HIS A 87 19.82 2.40 20.86
N ASP A 88 20.15 3.65 21.18
CA ASP A 88 19.64 4.85 20.49
C ASP A 88 20.86 5.64 19.99
N PHE A 89 21.09 5.57 18.68
CA PHE A 89 22.24 6.19 18.04
C PHE A 89 22.08 7.72 17.97
N PRO A 90 23.14 8.50 18.22
CA PRO A 90 23.10 9.95 18.10
C PRO A 90 23.19 10.39 16.63
N VAL A 91 22.21 10.00 15.82
CA VAL A 91 22.18 10.27 14.37
C VAL A 91 21.68 11.65 14.03
N LYS A 92 22.07 12.14 12.85
CA LYS A 92 21.53 13.37 12.28
C LYS A 92 20.20 13.09 11.54
N ALA A 93 19.14 12.87 12.31
CA ALA A 93 17.77 12.77 11.80
C ALA A 93 17.07 14.14 11.91
N VAL A 94 17.13 14.94 10.85
CA VAL A 94 16.48 16.27 10.82
C VAL A 94 15.10 16.13 10.20
N GLU A 95 14.06 16.75 10.76
CA GLU A 95 12.68 16.66 10.24
C GLU A 95 12.54 17.08 8.75
N LYS A 96 13.47 17.89 8.23
CA LYS A 96 13.49 18.32 6.82
C LYS A 96 14.21 17.34 5.88
N TYR A 97 15.04 16.42 6.40
CA TYR A 97 15.97 15.62 5.61
C TYR A 97 15.84 14.12 5.94
N LEU A 98 15.79 13.25 4.92
CA LEU A 98 15.63 11.79 5.07
C LEU A 98 16.89 11.05 5.59
N ASN A 99 17.74 11.75 6.32
CA ASN A 99 18.92 11.22 7.00
C ASN A 99 18.54 10.60 8.36
N GLY A 100 19.44 9.79 8.93
CA GLY A 100 19.19 9.10 10.19
C GLY A 100 19.97 7.80 10.30
N LEU A 101 19.42 6.83 11.03
CA LEU A 101 19.85 5.43 11.01
C LEU A 101 19.09 4.70 9.91
N LEU A 102 19.76 4.38 8.81
CA LEU A 102 19.12 4.01 7.55
C LEU A 102 19.14 2.50 7.29
N GLY A 103 20.22 1.84 7.69
CA GLY A 103 20.43 0.44 7.34
C GLY A 103 21.09 -0.38 8.43
N ILE A 104 20.84 -1.68 8.37
CA ILE A 104 21.39 -2.71 9.24
C ILE A 104 21.56 -4.01 8.46
N THR A 105 22.66 -4.71 8.72
CA THR A 105 22.79 -6.13 8.34
C THR A 105 23.63 -6.87 9.37
N ILE A 106 23.51 -8.19 9.42
CA ILE A 106 24.36 -9.06 10.23
C ILE A 106 25.52 -9.61 9.38
N ASP A 107 26.67 -9.88 10.00
CA ASP A 107 27.75 -10.57 9.30
C ASP A 107 27.32 -11.98 8.86
N PRO A 108 27.76 -12.50 7.70
CA PRO A 108 27.45 -13.88 7.29
C PRO A 108 27.90 -14.94 8.32
N ASP A 109 28.89 -14.65 9.17
CA ASP A 109 29.34 -15.49 10.28
C ASP A 109 28.78 -15.03 11.65
N PHE A 110 27.63 -14.35 11.69
CA PHE A 110 27.03 -13.79 12.90
C PHE A 110 26.94 -14.78 14.06
N ALA A 111 26.60 -16.04 13.79
CA ALA A 111 26.51 -17.10 14.79
C ALA A 111 27.84 -17.37 15.54
N LYS A 112 28.97 -16.93 14.97
CA LYS A 112 30.32 -17.07 15.54
C LYS A 112 30.85 -15.75 16.08
N ASN A 113 30.70 -14.66 15.33
CA ASN A 113 31.36 -13.39 15.61
C ASN A 113 30.44 -12.33 16.26
N ASN A 114 29.12 -12.51 16.16
CA ASN A 114 28.11 -11.55 16.60
C ASN A 114 28.30 -10.13 16.05
N HIS A 115 28.82 -9.99 14.83
CA HIS A 115 29.05 -8.70 14.19
C HIS A 115 27.82 -8.16 13.46
N LEU A 116 27.54 -6.88 13.65
CA LEU A 116 26.48 -6.12 12.99
C LEU A 116 27.11 -4.97 12.21
N TYR A 117 26.48 -4.57 11.12
CA TYR A 117 26.85 -3.41 10.33
C TYR A 117 25.68 -2.45 10.29
N PHE A 118 25.97 -1.16 10.44
CA PHE A 118 24.97 -0.10 10.40
C PHE A 118 25.35 0.93 9.35
N PHE A 119 24.33 1.46 8.67
CA PHE A 119 24.41 2.62 7.80
C PHE A 119 23.72 3.79 8.50
N TYR A 120 24.44 4.85 8.85
CA TYR A 120 23.84 6.02 9.52
C TYR A 120 24.51 7.35 9.19
N THR A 121 23.77 8.44 9.36
CA THR A 121 24.25 9.80 9.15
C THR A 121 24.77 10.40 10.46
N THR A 122 25.99 10.93 10.42
CA THR A 122 26.64 11.65 11.53
C THR A 122 27.19 13.00 11.09
N THR A 123 27.61 13.81 12.07
CA THR A 123 28.29 15.08 11.85
C THR A 123 29.64 15.05 12.56
N GLU A 124 30.72 15.29 11.81
CA GLU A 124 32.08 15.44 12.35
C GLU A 124 32.59 16.85 12.01
N GLY A 125 32.72 17.70 13.02
CA GLY A 125 32.97 19.13 12.81
C GLY A 125 31.83 19.79 12.03
N GLU A 126 32.15 20.41 10.89
CA GLU A 126 31.17 21.04 9.98
C GLU A 126 30.67 20.08 8.88
N GLN A 127 31.28 18.90 8.74
CA GLN A 127 30.94 17.96 7.67
C GLN A 127 29.87 16.96 8.10
N THR A 128 28.84 16.82 7.28
CA THR A 128 27.86 15.74 7.42
C THR A 128 28.23 14.60 6.48
N LYS A 129 28.23 13.38 6.99
CA LYS A 129 28.56 12.18 6.22
C LYS A 129 27.70 11.00 6.63
N GLN A 130 27.59 10.05 5.72
CA GLN A 130 27.03 8.74 5.96
C GLN A 130 28.16 7.76 6.26
N LEU A 131 28.02 6.98 7.33
CA LEU A 131 28.97 5.98 7.78
C LEU A 131 28.39 4.59 7.61
N ILE A 132 29.24 3.67 7.17
CA ILE A 132 29.02 2.24 7.31
C ILE A 132 30.01 1.76 8.36
N SER A 133 29.51 1.33 9.51
CA SER A 133 30.33 0.89 10.65
C SER A 133 29.95 -0.50 11.13
N ARG A 134 30.94 -1.27 11.56
CA ARG A 134 30.77 -2.57 12.20
C ARG A 134 30.82 -2.44 13.71
N PHE A 135 29.92 -3.13 14.40
CA PHE A 135 29.89 -3.29 15.85
C PHE A 135 29.80 -4.78 16.22
N THR A 136 30.04 -5.09 17.49
CA THR A 136 29.91 -6.43 18.06
C THR A 136 28.83 -6.46 19.13
N MET A 137 27.98 -7.49 19.12
CA MET A 137 27.10 -7.74 20.25
C MET A 137 27.88 -8.42 21.38
N ALA A 138 27.72 -7.90 22.59
CA ALA A 138 28.22 -8.53 23.79
C ALA A 138 27.42 -9.79 24.16
N LYS A 139 28.00 -10.64 25.01
CA LYS A 139 27.39 -11.91 25.43
C LYS A 139 26.08 -11.75 26.21
N ASP A 140 25.86 -10.60 26.83
CA ASP A 140 24.62 -10.26 27.52
C ASP A 140 23.51 -9.76 26.56
N GLY A 141 23.81 -9.71 25.25
CA GLY A 141 22.90 -9.25 24.22
C GLY A 141 22.77 -7.72 24.14
N SER A 142 23.73 -6.97 24.68
CA SER A 142 23.88 -5.52 24.44
C SER A 142 24.82 -5.25 23.25
N LEU A 143 24.76 -4.03 22.71
CA LEU A 143 25.67 -3.57 21.66
C LEU A 143 26.94 -2.98 22.29
N ASP A 144 28.12 -3.51 21.97
CA ASP A 144 29.40 -2.95 22.45
C ASP A 144 29.80 -1.74 21.60
N LEU A 145 29.53 -0.53 22.10
CA LEU A 145 29.84 0.71 21.39
C LEU A 145 31.34 0.96 21.23
N ALA A 146 32.19 0.44 22.13
CA ALA A 146 33.63 0.60 22.02
C ALA A 146 34.23 -0.27 20.90
N SER A 147 33.46 -1.23 20.38
CA SER A 147 33.86 -2.11 19.28
C SER A 147 33.67 -1.50 17.89
N GLU A 148 33.19 -0.25 17.79
CA GLU A 148 32.94 0.41 16.52
C GLU A 148 34.19 0.40 15.62
N ARG A 149 34.00 -0.04 14.38
CA ARG A 149 34.98 0.06 13.31
C ARG A 149 34.32 0.64 12.07
N VAL A 150 34.68 1.87 11.71
CA VAL A 150 34.25 2.50 10.45
C VAL A 150 34.83 1.72 9.28
N ILE A 151 33.97 1.31 8.35
CA ILE A 151 34.33 0.57 7.14
C ILE A 151 34.58 1.53 5.98
N ILE A 152 33.60 2.38 5.68
CA ILE A 152 33.64 3.37 4.61
C ILE A 152 32.71 4.53 4.96
N ASP A 153 33.06 5.73 4.48
CA ASP A 153 32.21 6.91 4.57
C ASP A 153 31.85 7.48 3.20
N VAL A 154 30.71 8.18 3.16
CA VAL A 154 30.19 8.86 1.97
C VAL A 154 29.82 10.29 2.39
N PRO A 155 30.53 11.32 1.88
CA PRO A 155 30.21 12.71 2.20
C PRO A 155 28.86 13.08 1.58
N ILE A 156 28.04 13.88 2.29
CA ILE A 156 26.75 14.35 1.79
C ILE A 156 26.56 15.85 2.02
N ASP A 157 25.76 16.46 1.15
CA ASP A 157 25.26 17.81 1.31
C ASP A 157 23.96 17.76 2.13
N LEU A 158 23.97 18.33 3.34
CA LEU A 158 22.82 18.28 4.25
C LEU A 158 21.61 19.07 3.72
N GLU A 159 21.83 20.07 2.86
CA GLU A 159 20.75 20.88 2.27
C GLU A 159 19.79 20.08 1.40
N VAL A 160 20.12 18.83 1.09
CA VAL A 160 19.32 17.94 0.25
C VAL A 160 18.34 17.13 1.10
N SER A 161 17.06 17.22 0.77
CA SER A 161 15.94 16.58 1.48
C SER A 161 15.67 15.13 1.15
N ALA A 162 16.20 14.59 0.05
CA ALA A 162 15.81 13.26 -0.42
C ALA A 162 16.97 12.38 -0.91
N HIS A 163 16.65 11.10 -1.11
CA HIS A 163 17.48 10.08 -1.75
C HIS A 163 18.77 9.76 -1.01
N THR A 164 18.63 9.08 0.12
CA THR A 164 19.78 8.61 0.90
C THR A 164 20.22 7.20 0.52
N GLY A 165 19.39 6.41 -0.17
CA GLY A 165 19.61 4.96 -0.29
C GLY A 165 19.58 4.34 1.11
N GLY A 166 20.66 3.69 1.50
CA GLY A 166 20.90 3.32 2.90
C GLY A 166 20.84 1.83 3.20
N SER A 167 20.72 0.96 2.20
CA SER A 167 20.53 -0.48 2.38
C SER A 167 21.85 -1.25 2.29
N LEU A 168 21.95 -2.34 3.05
CA LEU A 168 23.14 -3.19 3.17
C LEU A 168 22.79 -4.65 2.88
N ALA A 169 23.54 -5.32 1.99
CA ALA A 169 23.33 -6.74 1.69
C ALA A 169 24.64 -7.48 1.41
N TRP A 170 24.68 -8.79 1.70
CA TRP A 170 25.85 -9.63 1.48
C TRP A 170 25.67 -10.57 0.29
N ASP A 171 26.73 -10.77 -0.50
CA ASP A 171 26.80 -11.87 -1.45
C ASP A 171 27.38 -13.16 -0.83
N ALA A 172 27.31 -14.26 -1.58
CA ALA A 172 27.86 -15.55 -1.18
C ALA A 172 29.39 -15.56 -1.01
N HIS A 173 30.07 -14.52 -1.47
CA HIS A 173 31.52 -14.37 -1.48
C HIS A 173 32.03 -13.38 -0.42
N ARG A 174 31.18 -13.03 0.57
CA ARG A 174 31.49 -12.07 1.64
C ARG A 174 31.85 -10.67 1.12
N ASN A 175 31.20 -10.24 0.05
CA ASN A 175 31.19 -8.84 -0.35
C ASN A 175 29.96 -8.14 0.21
N LEU A 176 30.17 -6.98 0.82
CA LEU A 176 29.12 -6.09 1.27
C LEU A 176 28.74 -5.16 0.12
N PHE A 177 27.45 -5.16 -0.19
CA PHE A 177 26.81 -4.23 -1.10
C PHE A 177 26.19 -3.08 -0.30
N ILE A 178 26.38 -1.85 -0.77
CA ILE A 178 25.97 -0.64 -0.06
C ILE A 178 25.23 0.26 -1.03
N SER A 179 23.96 0.57 -0.76
CA SER A 179 23.16 1.46 -1.61
C SER A 179 23.28 2.92 -1.17
N THR A 180 23.60 3.81 -2.11
CA THR A 180 23.73 5.25 -1.84
C THR A 180 22.85 6.02 -2.82
N GLY A 181 22.01 6.91 -2.29
CA GLY A 181 21.21 7.78 -3.13
C GLY A 181 22.02 8.93 -3.71
N ASP A 182 21.47 9.63 -4.71
CA ASP A 182 22.17 10.64 -5.51
C ASP A 182 22.49 11.93 -4.74
N ASN A 183 21.86 12.14 -3.58
CA ASN A 183 22.00 13.36 -2.78
C ASN A 183 21.81 14.62 -3.67
N THR A 184 20.74 14.63 -4.47
CA THR A 184 20.35 15.76 -5.30
C THR A 184 18.93 16.21 -4.97
N VAL A 185 18.71 17.52 -4.94
CA VAL A 185 17.38 18.13 -4.80
C VAL A 185 16.58 17.81 -6.07
N PRO A 186 15.48 17.04 -5.97
CA PRO A 186 14.70 16.67 -7.16
C PRO A 186 13.78 17.79 -7.64
N PHE A 187 13.58 18.83 -6.83
CA PHE A 187 12.65 19.91 -7.10
C PHE A 187 13.23 20.91 -8.12
N GLU A 188 12.38 21.82 -8.62
CA GLU A 188 12.75 22.81 -9.66
C GLU A 188 13.17 22.22 -11.02
N SER A 189 12.99 20.91 -11.22
CA SER A 189 13.19 20.17 -12.48
C SER A 189 11.89 19.91 -13.26
N ASN A 190 10.76 20.42 -12.78
CA ASN A 190 9.40 20.07 -13.23
C ASN A 190 9.08 18.56 -13.15
N GLY A 191 9.76 17.82 -12.26
CA GLY A 191 9.58 16.38 -12.10
C GLY A 191 10.39 15.54 -13.09
N PHE A 192 11.27 16.15 -13.89
CA PHE A 192 12.21 15.44 -14.76
C PHE A 192 13.61 15.37 -14.13
N ALA A 193 14.63 15.05 -14.91
CA ALA A 193 16.01 14.95 -14.43
C ALA A 193 16.55 16.31 -13.90
N PRO A 194 17.02 16.38 -12.64
CA PRO A 194 17.68 17.56 -12.09
C PRO A 194 19.14 17.61 -12.60
N ILE A 195 19.35 18.29 -13.74
CA ILE A 195 20.66 18.44 -14.40
C ILE A 195 21.04 19.92 -14.55
N ASP A 196 20.72 20.73 -13.54
CA ASP A 196 20.86 22.20 -13.57
C ASP A 196 22.31 22.65 -13.34
N GLN A 197 22.94 23.16 -14.40
CA GLN A 197 24.35 23.59 -14.40
C GLN A 197 24.56 25.07 -14.07
N ARG A 198 23.50 25.82 -13.69
CA ARG A 198 23.61 27.24 -13.35
C ARG A 198 24.48 27.45 -12.09
N GLU A 199 25.08 28.63 -11.98
CA GLU A 199 25.83 29.02 -10.78
C GLU A 199 24.95 28.96 -9.51
N ASN A 200 25.53 28.57 -8.37
CA ASN A 200 24.85 28.41 -7.07
C ASN A 200 23.68 27.38 -7.07
N ARG A 201 23.71 26.41 -7.97
CA ARG A 201 22.75 25.29 -8.07
C ARG A 201 23.40 23.91 -7.94
N LEU A 202 24.55 23.81 -7.27
CA LEU A 202 25.31 22.56 -7.11
C LEU A 202 24.43 21.36 -6.71
N THR A 203 23.55 21.51 -5.72
CA THR A 203 22.69 20.43 -5.21
C THR A 203 21.51 20.09 -6.12
N PHE A 204 21.31 20.78 -7.24
CA PHE A 204 20.28 20.53 -8.27
C PHE A 204 20.85 19.84 -9.51
N ASP A 205 22.08 19.34 -9.42
CA ASP A 205 22.81 18.69 -10.50
C ASP A 205 23.14 17.24 -10.14
N ALA A 206 22.28 16.28 -10.49
CA ALA A 206 22.52 14.84 -10.29
C ALA A 206 23.70 14.30 -11.13
N GLN A 207 24.20 15.07 -12.09
CA GLN A 207 25.36 14.68 -12.89
C GLN A 207 26.65 14.68 -12.06
N ARG A 208 26.71 15.50 -11.00
CA ARG A 208 27.87 15.58 -10.09
C ARG A 208 28.05 14.32 -9.22
N SER A 209 26.97 13.56 -9.03
CA SER A 209 26.88 12.41 -8.14
C SER A 209 26.56 11.16 -8.94
N ALA A 210 25.28 10.87 -9.22
CA ALA A 210 24.84 9.64 -9.89
C ALA A 210 25.57 9.38 -11.21
N GLY A 211 25.70 10.41 -12.05
CA GLY A 211 26.42 10.37 -13.33
C GLY A 211 27.94 10.56 -13.24
N ASN A 212 28.50 10.81 -12.05
CA ASN A 212 29.94 11.00 -11.85
C ASN A 212 30.58 9.67 -11.41
N PRO A 213 31.49 9.09 -12.21
CA PRO A 213 32.15 7.84 -11.86
C PRO A 213 33.22 8.00 -10.76
N ASN A 214 33.55 9.24 -10.37
CA ASN A 214 34.47 9.55 -9.28
C ASN A 214 33.75 9.92 -7.96
N ASP A 215 32.43 9.71 -7.87
CA ASP A 215 31.62 9.99 -6.67
C ASP A 215 30.94 8.69 -6.18
N LEU A 216 30.79 8.54 -4.86
CA LEU A 216 30.18 7.37 -4.24
C LEU A 216 28.66 7.46 -4.12
N ARG A 217 28.04 8.62 -4.40
CA ARG A 217 26.60 8.86 -4.31
C ARG A 217 25.88 8.49 -5.60
N GLY A 218 24.64 8.04 -5.48
CA GLY A 218 23.84 7.53 -6.60
C GLY A 218 24.43 6.25 -7.19
N LYS A 219 24.85 5.33 -6.32
CA LYS A 219 25.58 4.09 -6.65
C LYS A 219 25.03 2.90 -5.85
N ILE A 220 25.40 1.71 -6.28
CA ILE A 220 25.51 0.56 -5.37
C ILE A 220 26.98 0.15 -5.37
N LEU A 221 27.61 0.25 -4.19
CA LEU A 221 29.01 -0.09 -3.98
C LEU A 221 29.15 -1.57 -3.65
N ARG A 222 30.31 -2.16 -3.93
CA ARG A 222 30.66 -3.53 -3.55
C ARG A 222 32.09 -3.59 -3.03
N ILE A 223 32.24 -3.98 -1.78
CA ILE A 223 33.54 -4.08 -1.09
C ILE A 223 33.66 -5.43 -0.38
N THR A 224 34.89 -5.93 -0.22
CA THR A 224 35.15 -7.13 0.60
C THR A 224 35.56 -6.69 2.00
N VAL A 225 34.82 -7.11 3.02
CA VAL A 225 35.15 -6.80 4.42
C VAL A 225 35.78 -8.03 5.07
N PRO A 226 37.06 -7.95 5.50
CA PRO A 226 37.69 -9.05 6.24
C PRO A 226 36.94 -9.35 7.54
N THR A 227 36.80 -10.62 7.88
CA THR A 227 36.20 -11.05 9.16
C THR A 227 36.93 -10.41 10.35
N ASP A 228 38.27 -10.47 10.32
CA ASP A 228 39.13 -9.81 11.29
C ASP A 228 39.67 -8.50 10.70
N LEU A 229 39.06 -7.38 11.10
CA LEU A 229 39.52 -6.07 10.67
C LEU A 229 40.91 -5.77 11.25
N PRO A 230 41.89 -5.40 10.41
CA PRO A 230 43.23 -5.10 10.89
C PRO A 230 43.19 -3.91 11.86
N ALA A 231 44.05 -3.90 12.88
CA ALA A 231 44.12 -2.80 13.84
C ALA A 231 44.52 -1.47 13.16
N ASN A 232 45.41 -1.56 12.16
CA ASN A 232 45.87 -0.47 11.32
C ASN A 232 45.75 -0.86 9.85
N GLY A 233 45.28 0.04 8.98
CA GLY A 233 45.09 -0.21 7.55
C GLY A 233 43.62 -0.14 7.12
N PRO A 234 43.31 -0.37 5.83
CA PRO A 234 41.96 -0.22 5.31
C PRO A 234 41.03 -1.30 5.88
N ALA A 235 39.80 -0.89 6.20
CA ALA A 235 38.77 -1.77 6.74
C ALA A 235 38.10 -2.66 5.67
N TYR A 236 38.48 -2.51 4.40
CA TYR A 236 37.97 -3.31 3.29
C TYR A 236 38.99 -3.40 2.15
N THR A 237 38.75 -4.32 1.22
CA THR A 237 39.44 -4.42 -0.07
C THR A 237 38.47 -4.31 -1.23
N ILE A 238 38.99 -4.03 -2.43
CA ILE A 238 38.20 -3.96 -3.66
C ILE A 238 38.13 -5.37 -4.30
N PRO A 239 36.93 -5.98 -4.43
CA PRO A 239 36.79 -7.22 -5.16
C PRO A 239 36.94 -7.01 -6.67
N ALA A 240 37.35 -8.07 -7.38
CA ALA A 240 37.32 -8.07 -8.84
C ALA A 240 35.87 -8.03 -9.37
N GLY A 241 35.71 -7.49 -10.59
CA GLY A 241 34.41 -7.44 -11.27
C GLY A 241 33.54 -6.23 -10.94
N ASN A 242 34.04 -5.26 -10.16
CA ASN A 242 33.44 -3.94 -10.06
C ASN A 242 33.53 -3.18 -11.38
N LEU A 243 32.68 -2.17 -11.57
CA LEU A 243 32.50 -1.47 -12.84
C LEU A 243 33.80 -0.81 -13.32
N PHE A 244 34.57 -0.28 -12.38
CA PHE A 244 35.85 0.36 -12.65
C PHE A 244 36.98 -0.41 -11.95
N PRO A 245 37.97 -0.90 -12.72
CA PRO A 245 39.17 -1.49 -12.14
C PRO A 245 39.91 -0.54 -11.20
N LYS A 246 40.57 -1.09 -10.18
CA LYS A 246 41.41 -0.31 -9.26
C LYS A 246 42.51 0.42 -10.04
N GLY A 247 42.60 1.74 -9.83
CA GLY A 247 43.60 2.60 -10.48
C GLY A 247 43.14 3.23 -11.79
N THR A 248 41.93 2.95 -12.27
CA THR A 248 41.36 3.63 -13.44
C THR A 248 41.19 5.14 -13.15
N PRO A 249 41.83 6.03 -13.93
CA PRO A 249 41.79 7.48 -13.66
C PRO A 249 40.37 8.06 -13.68
N GLY A 250 40.07 8.94 -12.72
CA GLY A 250 38.77 9.61 -12.65
C GLY A 250 37.60 8.69 -12.31
N THR A 251 37.86 7.59 -11.59
CA THR A 251 36.83 6.62 -11.18
C THR A 251 37.05 6.10 -9.76
N ARG A 252 35.98 5.64 -9.13
CA ARG A 252 36.00 4.97 -7.82
C ARG A 252 35.84 3.46 -8.00
N PRO A 253 36.82 2.64 -7.56
CA PRO A 253 36.77 1.19 -7.75
C PRO A 253 35.78 0.47 -6.86
N GLU A 254 35.18 1.15 -5.87
CA GLU A 254 34.09 0.64 -5.03
C GLU A 254 32.78 0.44 -5.83
N ILE A 255 32.63 1.14 -6.95
CA ILE A 255 31.38 1.18 -7.73
C ILE A 255 31.14 -0.16 -8.44
N TYR A 256 30.06 -0.84 -8.08
CA TYR A 256 29.55 -2.01 -8.82
C TYR A 256 28.42 -1.60 -9.77
N VAL A 257 27.50 -0.76 -9.30
CA VAL A 257 26.46 -0.13 -10.12
C VAL A 257 26.61 1.39 -10.03
N MET A 258 26.51 2.06 -11.18
CA MET A 258 26.38 3.51 -11.25
C MET A 258 25.06 3.94 -11.89
N GLY A 259 24.72 5.21 -11.72
CA GLY A 259 23.53 5.80 -12.32
C GLY A 259 22.25 5.40 -11.61
N CYS A 260 22.24 5.49 -10.27
CA CYS A 260 21.05 5.36 -9.43
C CYS A 260 20.61 6.73 -8.90
N ARG A 261 19.31 6.95 -8.79
CA ARG A 261 18.67 8.09 -8.11
C ARG A 261 18.52 7.80 -6.63
N ASN A 262 17.71 6.81 -6.29
CA ASN A 262 17.42 6.37 -4.94
C ASN A 262 17.20 4.85 -4.91
N PRO A 263 18.29 4.05 -4.87
CA PRO A 263 18.22 2.60 -4.72
C PRO A 263 17.88 2.25 -3.27
N TYR A 264 16.61 2.46 -2.89
CA TYR A 264 16.17 2.54 -1.49
C TYR A 264 16.37 1.22 -0.73
N ARG A 265 15.97 0.09 -1.32
CA ARG A 265 16.16 -1.23 -0.74
C ARG A 265 16.81 -2.17 -1.75
N ILE A 266 17.94 -2.75 -1.36
CA ILE A 266 18.68 -3.73 -2.16
C ILE A 266 18.52 -5.13 -1.56
N SER A 267 18.72 -6.14 -2.39
CA SER A 267 18.83 -7.53 -1.98
C SER A 267 19.85 -8.24 -2.87
N VAL A 268 20.66 -9.11 -2.31
CA VAL A 268 21.55 -9.98 -3.06
C VAL A 268 21.10 -11.41 -2.83
N ASP A 269 20.84 -12.15 -3.90
CA ASP A 269 20.49 -13.57 -3.77
C ASP A 269 21.70 -14.35 -3.22
N PRO A 270 21.60 -14.99 -2.04
CA PRO A 270 22.73 -15.71 -1.45
C PRO A 270 23.15 -16.96 -2.25
N VAL A 271 22.33 -17.41 -3.21
CA VAL A 271 22.67 -18.56 -4.07
C VAL A 271 23.42 -18.12 -5.33
N THR A 272 22.93 -17.10 -6.03
CA THR A 272 23.50 -16.66 -7.32
C THR A 272 24.42 -15.45 -7.22
N SER A 273 24.41 -14.73 -6.09
CA SER A 273 25.05 -13.41 -5.91
C SER A 273 24.57 -12.32 -6.87
N ILE A 274 23.38 -12.50 -7.47
CA ILE A 274 22.76 -11.47 -8.30
C ILE A 274 22.13 -10.40 -7.40
N LEU A 275 22.41 -9.14 -7.71
CA LEU A 275 21.87 -7.97 -7.02
C LEU A 275 20.53 -7.55 -7.63
N TYR A 276 19.56 -7.26 -6.78
CA TYR A 276 18.24 -6.72 -7.09
C TYR A 276 17.96 -5.48 -6.25
N TRP A 277 17.21 -4.51 -6.78
CA TRP A 277 16.80 -3.35 -5.99
C TRP A 277 15.55 -2.67 -6.53
N GLY A 278 14.87 -1.95 -5.64
CA GLY A 278 13.85 -0.97 -5.99
C GLY A 278 14.47 0.41 -6.16
N GLU A 279 14.16 1.07 -7.27
CA GLU A 279 14.66 2.39 -7.66
C GLU A 279 13.50 3.37 -7.76
N ILE A 280 13.54 4.45 -6.98
CA ILE A 280 12.49 5.47 -6.97
C ILE A 280 12.89 6.57 -7.96
N GLY A 281 12.11 6.72 -9.04
CA GLY A 281 12.39 7.65 -10.13
C GLY A 281 11.76 9.03 -9.97
N PRO A 282 11.83 9.90 -11.01
CA PRO A 282 11.45 11.30 -10.91
C PRO A 282 9.93 11.54 -11.05
N ASP A 283 9.40 12.68 -10.58
CA ASP A 283 7.95 12.82 -10.32
C ASP A 283 7.07 13.23 -11.51
N SER A 284 7.61 13.36 -12.72
CA SER A 284 6.81 13.77 -13.88
C SER A 284 5.76 12.72 -14.22
N GLY A 285 4.48 13.12 -14.22
CA GLY A 285 3.35 12.25 -14.54
C GLY A 285 3.15 11.98 -16.04
N THR A 286 3.70 12.84 -16.91
CA THR A 286 3.52 12.78 -18.37
C THR A 286 4.82 13.08 -19.09
N ASP A 287 4.98 12.57 -20.31
CA ASP A 287 6.11 12.94 -21.16
C ASP A 287 6.05 14.46 -21.42
N GLY A 288 7.21 15.08 -21.61
CA GLY A 288 7.30 16.52 -21.83
C GLY A 288 8.55 16.93 -22.60
N PRO A 289 8.75 18.25 -22.80
CA PRO A 289 9.87 18.75 -23.59
C PRO A 289 11.25 18.35 -23.06
N GLN A 290 11.37 18.07 -21.75
CA GLN A 290 12.62 17.64 -21.12
C GLN A 290 12.90 16.15 -21.33
N GLY A 291 11.88 15.34 -21.64
CA GLY A 291 12.01 13.91 -21.94
C GLY A 291 10.86 13.08 -21.38
N PRO A 292 11.09 11.78 -21.11
CA PRO A 292 10.05 10.87 -20.66
C PRO A 292 9.49 11.25 -19.28
N ARG A 293 8.23 10.88 -19.03
CA ARG A 293 7.65 10.81 -17.68
C ARG A 293 8.53 9.96 -16.79
N GLY A 294 8.40 10.12 -15.48
CA GLY A 294 9.14 9.28 -14.56
C GLY A 294 8.67 7.83 -14.58
N TYR A 295 9.54 6.94 -14.13
CA TYR A 295 9.25 5.54 -13.84
C TYR A 295 9.92 5.15 -12.52
N ASP A 296 9.26 4.34 -11.71
CA ASP A 296 9.97 3.56 -10.70
C ASP A 296 10.36 2.22 -11.32
N GLU A 297 11.43 1.62 -10.81
CA GLU A 297 12.04 0.45 -11.44
C GLU A 297 12.34 -0.63 -10.40
N PHE A 298 12.17 -1.89 -10.81
CA PHE A 298 12.87 -3.00 -10.18
C PHE A 298 14.02 -3.40 -11.10
N ASN A 299 15.22 -3.33 -10.56
CA ASN A 299 16.45 -3.51 -11.31
C ASN A 299 17.16 -4.79 -10.91
N GLN A 300 18.02 -5.28 -11.82
CA GLN A 300 18.81 -6.49 -11.64
C GLN A 300 20.22 -6.28 -12.21
N ALA A 301 21.25 -6.64 -11.44
CA ALA A 301 22.65 -6.62 -11.86
C ALA A 301 23.28 -8.01 -11.72
N LYS A 302 23.24 -8.76 -12.84
CA LYS A 302 24.00 -10.02 -13.01
C LYS A 302 25.51 -9.79 -13.09
N LYS A 303 25.91 -8.56 -13.42
CA LYS A 303 27.29 -8.05 -13.46
C LYS A 303 27.25 -6.54 -13.21
N ALA A 304 28.40 -5.94 -12.91
CA ALA A 304 28.55 -4.50 -12.78
C ALA A 304 28.07 -3.74 -14.03
N GLY A 305 27.50 -2.54 -13.86
CA GLY A 305 26.93 -1.76 -14.97
C GLY A 305 26.50 -0.33 -14.62
N ASN A 306 26.21 0.46 -15.67
CA ASN A 306 25.61 1.78 -15.57
C ASN A 306 24.10 1.68 -15.84
N TYR A 307 23.26 2.14 -14.92
CA TYR A 307 21.79 2.06 -14.99
C TYR A 307 21.14 3.42 -15.31
N GLY A 308 21.96 4.41 -15.68
CA GLY A 308 21.54 5.50 -16.55
C GLY A 308 21.12 6.80 -15.87
N TRP A 309 20.68 6.81 -14.61
CA TRP A 309 20.32 8.08 -13.94
C TRP A 309 21.55 9.03 -13.86
N PRO A 310 21.41 10.34 -14.16
CA PRO A 310 20.17 11.09 -14.41
C PRO A 310 19.76 11.22 -15.89
N TYR A 311 20.43 10.53 -16.79
CA TYR A 311 20.26 10.70 -18.24
C TYR A 311 19.18 9.80 -18.84
N PHE A 312 18.85 8.70 -18.16
CA PHE A 312 17.88 7.70 -18.63
C PHE A 312 16.99 7.21 -17.49
N VAL A 313 15.81 6.71 -17.84
CA VAL A 313 14.84 6.05 -16.95
C VAL A 313 14.14 4.88 -17.66
N GLY A 314 13.60 3.94 -16.90
CA GLY A 314 12.89 2.76 -17.36
C GLY A 314 13.76 1.82 -18.19
N ASP A 315 13.30 1.48 -19.38
CA ASP A 315 14.03 0.68 -20.37
C ASP A 315 15.10 1.48 -21.12
N SER A 316 15.86 2.32 -20.40
CA SER A 316 16.88 3.23 -20.95
C SER A 316 16.31 4.33 -21.86
N LYS A 317 15.13 4.88 -21.52
CA LYS A 317 14.54 6.02 -22.24
C LYS A 317 15.40 7.27 -21.99
N PRO A 318 15.94 7.92 -23.04
CA PRO A 318 16.81 9.08 -22.89
C PRO A 318 16.03 10.35 -22.53
N TYR A 319 16.61 11.15 -21.63
CA TYR A 319 16.28 12.57 -21.49
C TYR A 319 16.95 13.39 -22.59
N TYR A 320 16.42 14.60 -22.83
CA TYR A 320 17.11 15.61 -23.63
C TYR A 320 18.13 16.35 -22.75
N THR A 321 19.21 16.83 -23.36
CA THR A 321 19.98 17.90 -22.72
C THR A 321 19.08 19.12 -22.56
N TYR A 322 19.22 19.82 -21.43
CA TYR A 322 18.32 20.91 -21.10
C TYR A 322 19.08 22.06 -20.45
N ASP A 323 18.96 23.25 -21.03
CA ASP A 323 19.47 24.48 -20.44
C ASP A 323 18.39 25.09 -19.53
N PHE A 324 18.62 25.08 -18.22
CA PHE A 324 17.69 25.58 -17.21
C PHE A 324 17.55 27.12 -17.19
N ALA A 325 18.53 27.86 -17.72
CA ALA A 325 18.47 29.32 -17.79
C ALA A 325 17.62 29.76 -18.98
N SER A 326 17.90 29.22 -20.16
CA SER A 326 17.17 29.57 -21.39
C SER A 326 15.90 28.74 -21.62
N LYS A 327 15.73 27.64 -20.87
CA LYS A 327 14.67 26.62 -21.03
C LYS A 327 14.71 25.92 -22.40
N THR A 328 15.88 25.89 -23.02
CA THR A 328 16.07 25.31 -24.36
C THR A 328 16.29 23.81 -24.27
N VAL A 329 15.62 23.06 -25.16
CA VAL A 329 15.76 21.61 -25.30
C VAL A 329 16.82 21.32 -26.37
N GLY A 330 17.82 20.51 -26.02
CA GLY A 330 18.89 20.07 -26.91
C GLY A 330 18.71 18.63 -27.42
N PRO A 331 19.79 17.96 -27.85
CA PRO A 331 19.73 16.56 -28.31
C PRO A 331 19.48 15.57 -27.16
N LEU A 332 19.07 14.35 -27.50
CA LEU A 332 18.99 13.22 -26.57
C LEU A 332 20.39 12.74 -26.15
N PHE A 333 20.50 12.20 -24.94
CA PHE A 333 21.70 11.49 -24.51
C PHE A 333 21.86 10.15 -25.27
N ASP A 334 23.10 9.81 -25.65
CA ASP A 334 23.42 8.53 -26.31
C ASP A 334 23.56 7.40 -25.27
N PRO A 335 22.75 6.33 -25.32
CA PRO A 335 22.81 5.23 -24.37
C PRO A 335 24.08 4.37 -24.47
N ASN A 336 24.81 4.41 -25.58
CA ASN A 336 26.00 3.57 -25.78
C ASN A 336 27.28 4.20 -25.21
N ALA A 337 27.34 5.53 -25.14
CA ALA A 337 28.46 6.27 -24.58
C ALA A 337 27.98 7.60 -24.00
N PRO A 338 27.17 7.60 -22.91
CA PRO A 338 26.61 8.83 -22.38
C PRO A 338 27.73 9.81 -21.97
N ALA A 339 27.56 11.07 -22.35
CA ALA A 339 28.47 12.13 -21.91
C ALA A 339 27.96 12.74 -20.59
N ASN A 340 28.87 13.00 -19.66
CA ASN A 340 28.62 13.83 -18.49
C ASN A 340 29.21 15.24 -18.71
N PRO A 341 28.40 16.20 -19.19
CA PRO A 341 28.86 17.56 -19.49
C PRO A 341 28.91 18.47 -18.26
N SER A 342 28.57 17.99 -17.06
CA SER A 342 28.46 18.86 -15.89
C SER A 342 29.80 19.54 -15.56
N PRO A 343 29.79 20.84 -15.23
CA PRO A 343 30.96 21.53 -14.71
C PRO A 343 31.42 20.97 -13.34
N ASN A 344 30.54 20.25 -12.64
CA ASN A 344 30.80 19.63 -11.34
C ASN A 344 31.25 18.18 -11.45
N ASN A 345 31.41 17.62 -12.66
CA ASN A 345 31.94 16.28 -12.85
C ASN A 345 33.44 16.25 -12.61
N THR A 346 33.88 15.45 -11.64
CA THR A 346 35.30 15.23 -11.29
C THR A 346 35.85 13.91 -11.82
N GLY A 347 35.04 13.13 -12.53
CA GLY A 347 35.39 11.82 -13.08
C GLY A 347 35.51 11.79 -14.60
N ALA A 348 35.50 10.58 -15.15
CA ALA A 348 35.45 10.38 -16.60
C ALA A 348 34.22 11.06 -17.23
N LYS A 349 34.42 11.68 -18.40
CA LYS A 349 33.35 12.39 -19.14
C LYS A 349 32.51 11.47 -20.03
N THR A 350 33.08 10.37 -20.48
CA THR A 350 32.37 9.35 -21.25
C THR A 350 32.07 8.18 -20.32
N LEU A 351 30.78 7.86 -20.17
CA LEU A 351 30.30 6.85 -19.25
C LEU A 351 30.15 5.49 -19.95
N PRO A 352 30.15 4.38 -19.19
CA PRO A 352 29.82 3.07 -19.73
C PRO A 352 28.41 3.04 -20.35
N PRO A 353 28.16 2.14 -21.33
CA PRO A 353 26.83 1.93 -21.90
C PRO A 353 25.78 1.65 -20.83
N VAL A 354 24.58 2.17 -21.04
CA VAL A 354 23.46 2.05 -20.11
C VAL A 354 22.81 0.67 -20.22
N GLN A 355 22.42 0.12 -19.06
CA GLN A 355 21.61 -1.08 -18.92
C GLN A 355 20.15 -0.67 -18.71
N LYS A 356 19.23 -1.46 -19.24
CA LYS A 356 17.79 -1.26 -19.05
C LYS A 356 17.33 -1.81 -17.71
N ALA A 357 16.28 -1.21 -17.15
CA ALA A 357 15.57 -1.79 -16.02
C ALA A 357 14.96 -3.17 -16.35
N MET A 358 14.86 -4.03 -15.34
CA MET A 358 14.19 -5.33 -15.49
C MET A 358 12.68 -5.14 -15.57
N ILE A 359 12.11 -4.30 -14.69
CA ILE A 359 10.69 -3.91 -14.65
C ILE A 359 10.63 -2.40 -14.40
N TRP A 360 9.72 -1.68 -15.05
CA TRP A 360 9.53 -0.24 -14.86
C TRP A 360 8.06 0.16 -14.99
N TYR A 361 7.59 1.12 -14.19
CA TYR A 361 6.19 1.53 -14.21
C TYR A 361 5.97 3.01 -13.84
N PRO A 362 5.04 3.71 -14.52
CA PRO A 362 4.73 5.11 -14.22
C PRO A 362 3.62 5.24 -13.17
N TYR A 363 3.22 6.49 -12.87
CA TYR A 363 2.03 6.79 -12.06
C TYR A 363 0.74 6.27 -12.72
N ALA A 364 0.65 6.40 -14.05
CA ALA A 364 -0.44 5.84 -14.85
C ALA A 364 -0.32 4.31 -14.97
N LYS A 365 -1.35 3.66 -15.51
CA LYS A 365 -1.31 2.22 -15.77
C LYS A 365 -0.19 1.91 -16.76
N SER A 366 0.70 1.00 -16.39
CA SER A 366 1.77 0.52 -17.28
C SER A 366 1.17 -0.28 -18.43
N THR A 367 1.75 -0.13 -19.63
CA THR A 367 1.37 -0.93 -20.80
C THR A 367 2.02 -2.31 -20.71
N GLU A 368 3.25 -2.35 -20.24
CA GLU A 368 4.11 -3.53 -20.15
C GLU A 368 3.81 -4.37 -18.90
N TYR A 369 3.45 -3.71 -17.80
CA TYR A 369 3.21 -4.33 -16.49
C TYR A 369 1.90 -3.84 -15.86
N PRO A 370 0.74 -4.04 -16.53
CA PRO A 370 -0.54 -3.48 -16.11
C PRO A 370 -0.99 -3.93 -14.71
N GLU A 371 -0.51 -5.08 -14.24
CA GLU A 371 -0.77 -5.64 -12.91
C GLU A 371 -0.23 -4.79 -11.75
N LEU A 372 0.78 -3.94 -11.99
CA LEU A 372 1.36 -3.06 -10.98
C LEU A 372 0.44 -1.91 -10.58
N GLY A 373 -0.67 -1.71 -11.30
CA GLY A 373 -1.72 -0.75 -10.97
C GLY A 373 -1.39 0.70 -11.33
N THR A 374 -2.04 1.63 -10.62
CA THR A 374 -1.96 3.09 -10.85
C THR A 374 -1.86 3.84 -9.52
N GLY A 375 -1.55 5.14 -9.58
CA GLY A 375 -1.38 6.01 -8.42
C GLY A 375 0.09 6.27 -8.13
N GLY A 376 0.37 6.84 -6.96
CA GLY A 376 1.71 7.01 -6.42
C GLY A 376 2.55 5.76 -6.56
N ARG A 377 3.86 5.93 -6.63
CA ARG A 377 4.80 4.82 -6.77
C ARG A 377 5.98 5.03 -5.85
N CYS A 378 6.48 3.92 -5.34
CA CYS A 378 7.69 3.88 -4.54
C CYS A 378 8.15 2.42 -4.53
N ALA A 379 8.98 2.06 -5.51
CA ALA A 379 9.50 0.70 -5.67
C ALA A 379 10.44 0.32 -4.53
N ILE A 380 10.11 -0.77 -3.84
CA ILE A 380 10.89 -1.34 -2.73
C ILE A 380 11.34 -2.75 -3.15
N GLY A 381 12.65 -2.90 -3.31
CA GLY A 381 13.28 -4.20 -3.58
C GLY A 381 13.10 -5.16 -2.42
N GLY A 382 13.33 -6.44 -2.67
CA GLY A 382 13.22 -7.45 -1.63
C GLY A 382 13.84 -8.79 -2.02
N PRO A 383 13.70 -9.79 -1.14
CA PRO A 383 14.55 -10.97 -1.15
C PRO A 383 14.13 -11.99 -2.20
N VAL A 384 15.08 -12.82 -2.61
CA VAL A 384 14.81 -14.05 -3.37
C VAL A 384 14.49 -15.17 -2.39
N TYR A 385 13.35 -15.83 -2.57
CA TYR A 385 13.01 -17.00 -1.77
C TYR A 385 13.70 -18.24 -2.32
N ASN A 386 14.63 -18.81 -1.56
CA ASN A 386 15.26 -20.09 -1.89
C ASN A 386 14.66 -21.18 -0.98
N TYR A 387 13.87 -22.08 -1.56
CA TYR A 387 13.18 -23.14 -0.81
C TYR A 387 14.17 -24.19 -0.31
N ASP A 388 14.22 -24.39 1.01
CA ASP A 388 14.94 -25.50 1.61
C ASP A 388 13.98 -26.61 2.07
N ALA A 389 14.01 -27.74 1.36
CA ALA A 389 13.26 -28.94 1.72
C ALA A 389 13.66 -29.47 3.10
N LYS A 390 14.91 -29.27 3.55
CA LYS A 390 15.47 -29.76 4.82
C LYS A 390 15.14 -28.86 6.02
N ALA A 391 14.73 -27.61 5.78
CA ALA A 391 14.32 -26.72 6.86
C ALA A 391 13.17 -27.33 7.66
N LYS A 392 13.33 -27.39 9.00
CA LYS A 392 12.36 -28.02 9.91
C LYS A 392 11.10 -27.18 10.16
N SER A 393 11.13 -25.91 9.77
CA SER A 393 10.01 -24.99 9.97
C SER A 393 8.78 -25.45 9.20
N ALA A 394 7.67 -25.61 9.91
CA ALA A 394 6.36 -25.86 9.31
C ALA A 394 5.75 -24.59 8.67
N GLY A 395 6.26 -23.41 9.04
CA GLY A 395 5.79 -22.11 8.56
C GLY A 395 6.49 -21.61 7.30
N LYS A 396 7.47 -22.34 6.78
CA LYS A 396 8.21 -21.96 5.57
C LYS A 396 7.30 -21.84 4.36
N LEU A 397 7.56 -20.88 3.48
CA LEU A 397 6.81 -20.75 2.24
C LEU A 397 6.91 -22.04 1.40
N PRO A 398 5.89 -22.38 0.61
CA PRO A 398 5.91 -23.60 -0.18
C PRO A 398 6.92 -23.51 -1.33
N ALA A 399 7.41 -24.68 -1.80
CA ALA A 399 8.31 -24.79 -2.94
C ALA A 399 7.80 -24.12 -4.22
N TYR A 400 6.48 -23.87 -4.30
CA TYR A 400 5.89 -23.05 -5.35
C TYR A 400 6.64 -21.72 -5.51
N TYR A 401 7.04 -21.04 -4.44
CA TYR A 401 7.74 -19.74 -4.50
C TYR A 401 9.25 -19.84 -4.68
N ASP A 402 9.81 -21.05 -4.86
CA ASP A 402 11.25 -21.21 -5.03
C ASP A 402 11.77 -20.32 -6.18
N LYS A 403 12.88 -19.62 -5.91
CA LYS A 403 13.57 -18.65 -6.76
C LYS A 403 12.76 -17.41 -7.14
N ALA A 404 11.59 -17.19 -6.54
CA ALA A 404 10.83 -15.97 -6.76
C ALA A 404 11.46 -14.79 -6.01
N ILE A 405 11.48 -13.62 -6.63
CA ILE A 405 11.86 -12.36 -5.99
C ILE A 405 10.62 -11.72 -5.40
N PHE A 406 10.63 -11.37 -4.13
CA PHE A 406 9.54 -10.64 -3.50
C PHE A 406 9.82 -9.15 -3.58
N VAL A 407 8.99 -8.42 -4.30
CA VAL A 407 9.10 -6.97 -4.46
C VAL A 407 7.82 -6.29 -3.96
N SER A 408 7.91 -5.03 -3.58
CA SER A 408 6.75 -4.29 -3.07
C SER A 408 6.72 -2.85 -3.55
N ASP A 409 5.56 -2.22 -3.43
CA ASP A 409 5.41 -0.78 -3.62
C ASP A 409 4.82 -0.15 -2.36
N TRP A 410 5.53 0.85 -1.84
CA TRP A 410 5.18 1.54 -0.60
C TRP A 410 3.91 2.39 -0.74
N MET A 411 3.70 3.05 -1.88
CA MET A 411 2.51 3.87 -2.13
C MET A 411 1.26 3.01 -2.33
N ARG A 412 1.43 1.90 -3.07
CA ARG A 412 0.33 1.04 -3.54
C ARG A 412 0.02 -0.15 -2.63
N ASN A 413 0.80 -0.35 -1.56
CA ASN A 413 0.55 -1.34 -0.49
C ASN A 413 0.42 -2.79 -0.96
N TRP A 414 1.16 -3.17 -2.01
CA TRP A 414 1.17 -4.55 -2.50
C TRP A 414 2.56 -5.19 -2.36
N VAL A 415 2.55 -6.52 -2.40
CA VAL A 415 3.75 -7.36 -2.56
C VAL A 415 3.50 -8.27 -3.76
N PHE A 416 4.49 -8.44 -4.62
CA PHE A 416 4.46 -9.35 -5.76
C PHE A 416 5.62 -10.34 -5.68
N ALA A 417 5.36 -11.58 -6.10
CA ALA A 417 6.38 -12.56 -6.38
C ALA A 417 6.71 -12.53 -7.87
N VAL A 418 7.93 -12.15 -8.21
CA VAL A 418 8.46 -12.07 -9.58
C VAL A 418 9.19 -13.36 -9.91
N ARG A 419 8.87 -13.94 -11.06
CA ARG A 419 9.47 -15.17 -11.59
C ARG A 419 10.47 -14.86 -12.68
N LEU A 420 11.58 -15.56 -12.60
CA LEU A 420 12.64 -15.51 -13.59
C LEU A 420 12.71 -16.81 -14.38
N ASP A 421 13.18 -16.74 -15.62
CA ASP A 421 13.59 -17.90 -16.40
C ASP A 421 14.93 -18.48 -15.91
N ASP A 422 15.38 -19.59 -16.49
CA ASP A 422 16.66 -20.24 -16.16
C ASP A 422 17.88 -19.34 -16.43
N GLN A 423 17.74 -18.35 -17.32
CA GLN A 423 18.76 -17.35 -17.62
C GLN A 423 18.64 -16.13 -16.69
N GLN A 424 17.80 -16.18 -15.67
CA GLN A 424 17.55 -15.13 -14.69
C GLN A 424 16.90 -13.87 -15.31
N ASN A 425 16.16 -13.98 -16.41
CA ASN A 425 15.40 -12.86 -16.97
C ASN A 425 13.96 -12.88 -16.46
N TYR A 426 13.33 -11.70 -16.36
CA TYR A 426 11.92 -11.58 -16.03
C TYR A 426 11.05 -12.46 -16.95
N GLN A 427 10.18 -13.26 -16.33
CA GLN A 427 9.22 -14.11 -17.03
C GLN A 427 7.77 -13.68 -16.76
N ARG A 428 7.40 -13.55 -15.49
CA ARG A 428 6.06 -13.16 -15.04
C ARG A 428 6.11 -12.67 -13.60
N MET A 429 5.01 -12.10 -13.11
CA MET A 429 4.83 -11.84 -11.68
C MET A 429 3.41 -12.18 -11.24
N GLU A 430 3.24 -12.38 -9.94
CA GLU A 430 1.96 -12.70 -9.31
C GLU A 430 1.81 -11.94 -7.99
N PRO A 431 0.62 -11.39 -7.69
CA PRO A 431 0.41 -10.72 -6.41
C PRO A 431 0.50 -11.72 -5.26
N PHE A 432 1.24 -11.34 -4.22
CA PHE A 432 1.37 -12.12 -3.00
C PHE A 432 0.45 -11.55 -1.93
N MET A 433 -0.48 -12.37 -1.44
CA MET A 433 -1.48 -12.00 -0.45
C MET A 433 -2.26 -10.67 -0.74
N PRO A 434 -2.89 -10.52 -1.92
CA PRO A 434 -3.55 -9.26 -2.29
C PRO A 434 -4.81 -8.91 -1.47
N LEU A 435 -5.46 -9.86 -0.80
CA LEU A 435 -6.74 -9.62 -0.10
C LEU A 435 -6.63 -9.66 1.43
N GLY A 436 -5.96 -10.68 1.95
CA GLY A 436 -5.72 -10.95 3.37
C GLY A 436 -4.36 -10.45 3.87
N GLY A 437 -3.43 -10.09 2.98
CA GLY A 437 -2.14 -9.51 3.36
C GLY A 437 -2.28 -8.20 4.13
N ASN A 438 -3.16 -7.30 3.68
CA ASN A 438 -3.41 -5.98 4.29
C ASN A 438 -2.11 -5.29 4.72
N PHE A 439 -1.13 -5.26 3.80
CA PHE A 439 0.18 -4.70 4.05
C PHE A 439 0.08 -3.20 4.34
N LYS A 440 0.94 -2.71 5.24
CA LYS A 440 1.00 -1.30 5.64
C LYS A 440 2.32 -0.69 5.18
N ARG A 441 2.40 -0.42 3.87
CA ARG A 441 3.55 0.16 3.18
C ARG A 441 4.86 -0.57 3.53
N PRO A 442 5.05 -1.78 2.97
CA PRO A 442 6.29 -2.53 3.17
C PRO A 442 7.50 -1.66 2.80
N VAL A 443 8.51 -1.67 3.66
CA VAL A 443 9.78 -0.93 3.44
C VAL A 443 11.00 -1.83 3.43
N ASP A 444 10.86 -3.03 4.00
CA ASP A 444 11.90 -4.04 3.97
C ASP A 444 11.34 -5.43 4.24
N MET A 445 12.01 -6.45 3.70
CA MET A 445 11.64 -7.86 3.77
C MET A 445 12.89 -8.75 3.79
N GLU A 446 12.88 -9.79 4.63
CA GLU A 446 13.93 -10.82 4.62
C GLU A 446 13.34 -12.20 4.93
N PHE A 447 13.89 -13.24 4.30
CA PHE A 447 13.58 -14.62 4.67
C PHE A 447 14.54 -15.09 5.76
N GLY A 448 13.99 -15.58 6.88
CA GLY A 448 14.79 -16.24 7.90
C GLY A 448 15.32 -17.60 7.43
N ALA A 449 16.27 -18.16 8.17
CA ALA A 449 16.75 -19.54 7.96
C ALA A 449 15.64 -20.61 8.15
N ASP A 450 14.52 -20.20 8.75
CA ASP A 450 13.28 -20.98 8.89
C ASP A 450 12.39 -20.92 7.63
N GLY A 451 12.77 -20.16 6.60
CA GLY A 451 12.00 -19.98 5.36
C GLY A 451 10.72 -19.15 5.54
N VAL A 452 10.58 -18.44 6.66
CA VAL A 452 9.48 -17.51 6.96
C VAL A 452 9.86 -16.11 6.48
N LEU A 453 8.89 -15.38 5.92
CA LEU A 453 9.09 -13.99 5.49
C LEU A 453 8.90 -13.04 6.69
N TYR A 454 9.91 -12.25 7.02
CA TYR A 454 9.85 -11.15 7.97
C TYR A 454 9.78 -9.84 7.20
N MET A 455 9.01 -8.86 7.71
CA MET A 455 8.76 -7.61 7.00
C MET A 455 8.61 -6.44 7.97
N LEU A 456 9.17 -5.30 7.60
CA LEU A 456 8.87 -4.01 8.20
C LEU A 456 7.78 -3.29 7.40
N GLU A 457 6.77 -2.83 8.12
CA GLU A 457 5.67 -2.02 7.62
C GLU A 457 5.84 -0.60 8.16
N TYR A 458 5.97 0.40 7.29
CA TYR A 458 6.17 1.81 7.68
C TYR A 458 4.94 2.44 8.35
N GLY A 459 3.75 1.89 8.09
CA GLY A 459 2.49 2.39 8.63
C GLY A 459 1.65 3.19 7.64
N SER A 460 0.59 3.82 8.16
CA SER A 460 -0.45 4.41 7.33
C SER A 460 -0.11 5.75 6.68
N VAL A 461 0.88 6.49 7.19
CA VAL A 461 1.10 7.90 6.86
C VAL A 461 2.59 8.22 6.80
N TYR A 462 3.01 9.01 5.82
CA TYR A 462 4.40 9.40 5.63
C TYR A 462 4.90 10.40 6.68
N GLY A 463 6.12 10.21 7.17
CA GLY A 463 6.88 11.19 7.95
C GLY A 463 6.28 11.52 9.32
N ILE A 464 5.48 10.62 9.88
CA ILE A 464 4.90 10.78 11.22
C ILE A 464 5.07 9.49 12.03
N ASP A 465 4.88 9.60 13.34
CA ASP A 465 4.79 8.46 14.24
C ASP A 465 3.48 7.68 13.98
N ASN A 466 3.61 6.44 13.53
CA ASN A 466 2.49 5.60 13.10
C ASN A 466 2.25 4.48 14.10
N THR A 467 1.12 4.53 14.80
CA THR A 467 0.69 3.42 15.69
C THR A 467 0.51 2.07 14.99
N ASP A 468 0.39 2.09 13.65
CA ASP A 468 0.26 0.92 12.80
C ASP A 468 1.52 0.56 11.99
N ALA A 469 2.67 1.21 12.24
CA ALA A 469 3.96 0.72 11.80
C ALA A 469 4.39 -0.50 12.62
N ARG A 470 4.92 -1.52 11.95
CA ARG A 470 5.02 -2.86 12.53
C ARG A 470 6.24 -3.63 12.04
N LEU A 471 6.70 -4.54 12.90
CA LEU A 471 7.41 -5.74 12.47
C LEU A 471 6.40 -6.87 12.37
N VAL A 472 6.33 -7.53 11.23
CA VAL A 472 5.43 -8.67 10.98
C VAL A 472 6.23 -9.87 10.46
N LYS A 473 5.64 -11.07 10.63
CA LYS A 473 6.06 -12.27 9.91
C LYS A 473 4.91 -12.89 9.14
N VAL A 474 5.19 -13.53 8.03
CA VAL A 474 4.23 -14.25 7.19
C VAL A 474 4.64 -15.72 7.08
N GLU A 475 3.79 -16.60 7.61
CA GLU A 475 3.99 -18.04 7.65
C GLU A 475 2.99 -18.77 6.75
N PHE A 476 3.41 -19.87 6.13
CA PHE A 476 2.52 -20.75 5.38
C PHE A 476 1.99 -21.90 6.27
N ASN A 477 0.70 -22.21 6.13
CA ASN A 477 0.04 -23.32 6.80
C ASN A 477 -0.22 -24.45 5.79
N PRO A 478 0.66 -25.48 5.71
CA PRO A 478 0.46 -26.61 4.80
C PRO A 478 -0.64 -27.56 5.27
N GLY A 479 -0.92 -27.61 6.57
CA GLY A 479 -1.85 -28.56 7.18
C GLY A 479 -3.32 -28.11 7.18
N ASN A 480 -4.10 -28.80 8.00
CA ASN A 480 -5.50 -28.53 8.29
C ASN A 480 -5.71 -27.09 8.79
N ARG A 481 -6.71 -26.37 8.28
CA ARG A 481 -7.05 -24.98 8.65
C ARG A 481 -8.19 -24.97 9.65
N ALA A 482 -8.31 -23.88 10.41
CA ALA A 482 -9.47 -23.72 11.26
C ALA A 482 -10.70 -23.37 10.41
N PRO A 483 -11.90 -23.91 10.73
CA PRO A 483 -13.11 -23.56 10.02
C PRO A 483 -13.46 -22.08 10.23
N VAL A 484 -14.16 -21.50 9.26
CA VAL A 484 -14.75 -20.16 9.38
C VAL A 484 -16.18 -20.31 9.88
N ALA A 485 -16.42 -19.88 11.12
CA ALA A 485 -17.76 -19.79 11.68
C ALA A 485 -18.47 -18.54 11.14
N ARG A 486 -19.74 -18.69 10.77
CA ARG A 486 -20.64 -17.59 10.38
C ARG A 486 -22.04 -17.89 10.88
N ILE A 487 -22.55 -17.02 11.74
CA ILE A 487 -23.92 -17.03 12.24
C ILE A 487 -24.81 -16.28 11.26
N SER A 488 -25.99 -16.82 10.98
CA SER A 488 -27.10 -16.05 10.45
C SER A 488 -28.39 -16.32 11.22
N ALA A 489 -29.28 -15.33 11.20
CA ALA A 489 -30.65 -15.44 11.67
C ALA A 489 -31.52 -14.49 10.84
N LYS A 490 -32.79 -14.85 10.64
CA LYS A 490 -33.75 -14.01 9.93
C LYS A 490 -34.13 -12.77 10.75
N ASP A 491 -34.37 -12.96 12.04
CA ASP A 491 -34.78 -11.93 12.98
C ASP A 491 -33.86 -11.97 14.21
N SER A 492 -33.18 -10.86 14.51
CA SER A 492 -32.31 -10.73 15.70
C SER A 492 -32.78 -9.65 16.67
N ILE A 493 -33.92 -8.99 16.36
CA ILE A 493 -34.50 -7.91 17.16
C ILE A 493 -36.00 -8.13 17.31
N GLY A 494 -36.54 -7.98 18.52
CA GLY A 494 -37.96 -8.13 18.79
C GLY A 494 -38.35 -7.99 20.25
N LEU A 495 -39.57 -8.40 20.60
CA LEU A 495 -40.11 -8.34 21.97
C LEU A 495 -40.04 -9.70 22.67
N ALA A 496 -39.88 -9.70 23.99
CA ALA A 496 -39.95 -10.92 24.78
C ALA A 496 -41.41 -11.44 24.87
N PRO A 497 -41.63 -12.78 24.81
CA PRO A 497 -40.65 -13.81 24.48
C PRO A 497 -40.34 -13.82 22.97
N MET A 498 -39.05 -13.79 22.62
CA MET A 498 -38.61 -13.82 21.22
C MET A 498 -37.97 -15.18 20.90
N THR A 499 -38.50 -15.89 19.91
CA THR A 499 -37.86 -17.10 19.40
C THR A 499 -37.08 -16.78 18.13
N VAL A 500 -35.79 -17.11 18.13
CA VAL A 500 -34.89 -16.90 16.99
C VAL A 500 -34.45 -18.25 16.45
N ALA A 501 -34.60 -18.44 15.14
CA ALA A 501 -34.01 -19.55 14.42
C ALA A 501 -32.62 -19.16 13.92
N PHE A 502 -31.61 -19.86 14.40
CA PHE A 502 -30.21 -19.62 14.04
C PHE A 502 -29.77 -20.61 12.98
N SER A 503 -28.89 -20.17 12.09
CA SER A 503 -28.27 -21.01 11.08
C SER A 503 -26.74 -20.86 11.11
N SER A 504 -26.07 -22.00 10.99
CA SER A 504 -24.62 -22.07 10.75
C SER A 504 -24.31 -22.37 9.28
N GLU A 505 -25.30 -22.37 8.39
CA GLU A 505 -25.14 -22.72 6.97
C GLU A 505 -24.05 -21.90 6.25
N PRO A 506 -23.85 -20.60 6.52
CA PRO A 506 -22.77 -19.84 5.89
C PRO A 506 -21.37 -20.18 6.42
N SER A 507 -21.27 -21.00 7.48
CA SER A 507 -19.98 -21.49 8.00
C SER A 507 -19.38 -22.51 7.05
N TYR A 508 -18.07 -22.49 6.88
CA TYR A 508 -17.39 -23.40 5.96
C TYR A 508 -15.98 -23.73 6.45
N ASP A 509 -15.45 -24.84 5.94
CA ASP A 509 -14.03 -25.15 6.01
C ASP A 509 -13.42 -25.02 4.62
N PHE A 510 -12.17 -24.59 4.57
CA PHE A 510 -11.43 -24.56 3.33
C PHE A 510 -10.87 -25.94 2.97
N ASP A 511 -10.73 -26.85 3.93
CA ASP A 511 -10.31 -28.24 3.72
C ASP A 511 -11.50 -29.10 3.27
N LYS A 512 -11.48 -29.45 1.99
CA LYS A 512 -12.60 -30.14 1.33
C LYS A 512 -12.84 -31.52 1.95
N GLY A 513 -14.08 -31.77 2.36
CA GLY A 513 -14.52 -33.06 2.91
C GLY A 513 -14.64 -33.09 4.43
N ASP A 514 -14.20 -32.04 5.12
CA ASP A 514 -14.30 -31.95 6.57
C ASP A 514 -15.76 -31.90 7.05
N LYS A 515 -16.07 -32.77 8.01
CA LYS A 515 -17.37 -32.81 8.68
C LYS A 515 -17.32 -31.94 9.93
N LEU A 516 -17.87 -30.74 9.81
CA LEU A 516 -17.89 -29.75 10.88
C LEU A 516 -18.90 -30.09 11.98
N THR A 517 -18.53 -29.77 13.22
CA THR A 517 -19.40 -29.82 14.40
C THR A 517 -19.67 -28.41 14.91
N TYR A 518 -20.85 -28.20 15.50
CA TYR A 518 -21.37 -26.89 15.84
C TYR A 518 -21.76 -26.84 17.32
N GLN A 519 -21.40 -25.76 18.01
CA GLN A 519 -21.76 -25.51 19.39
C GLN A 519 -22.21 -24.06 19.58
N TRP A 520 -23.42 -23.87 20.10
CA TRP A 520 -24.06 -22.57 20.27
C TRP A 520 -24.16 -22.19 21.73
N GLN A 521 -23.77 -20.96 22.07
CA GLN A 521 -23.96 -20.40 23.41
C GLN A 521 -24.85 -19.16 23.31
N PHE A 522 -26.08 -19.24 23.87
CA PHE A 522 -27.07 -18.16 23.78
C PHE A 522 -27.03 -17.18 24.98
N VAL A 523 -26.56 -17.64 26.14
CA VAL A 523 -26.48 -16.86 27.38
C VAL A 523 -25.17 -17.19 28.08
N GLY A 524 -24.45 -16.15 28.53
CA GLY A 524 -23.16 -16.31 29.22
C GLY A 524 -23.27 -17.21 30.46
N GLY A 525 -22.29 -18.11 30.63
CA GLY A 525 -22.21 -19.02 31.78
C GLY A 525 -23.09 -20.28 31.69
N LYS A 526 -23.92 -20.46 30.65
CA LYS A 526 -24.66 -21.70 30.41
C LYS A 526 -23.93 -22.64 29.45
N PRO A 527 -24.12 -23.97 29.58
CA PRO A 527 -23.62 -24.95 28.60
C PRO A 527 -24.13 -24.64 27.19
N GLY A 528 -23.30 -24.86 26.18
CA GLY A 528 -23.69 -24.67 24.78
C GLY A 528 -24.53 -25.82 24.22
N VAL A 529 -25.36 -25.54 23.21
CA VAL A 529 -26.19 -26.50 22.48
C VAL A 529 -25.44 -27.03 21.26
N ALA A 530 -25.35 -28.35 21.10
CA ALA A 530 -24.62 -29.02 20.03
C ALA A 530 -25.54 -29.38 18.85
N GLU A 531 -26.05 -28.38 18.14
CA GLU A 531 -26.92 -28.54 16.97
C GLU A 531 -26.45 -27.65 15.82
N ARG A 532 -26.74 -28.04 14.58
CA ARG A 532 -26.35 -27.26 13.39
C ARG A 532 -27.12 -25.94 13.32
N ASN A 533 -28.46 -26.02 13.31
CA ASN A 533 -29.36 -24.87 13.14
C ASN A 533 -30.42 -24.84 14.26
N PRO A 534 -30.04 -24.52 15.51
CA PRO A 534 -30.97 -24.52 16.64
C PRO A 534 -31.94 -23.34 16.60
N SER A 535 -33.05 -23.48 17.33
CA SER A 535 -33.91 -22.36 17.72
C SER A 535 -33.79 -22.10 19.22
N TYR A 536 -33.79 -20.83 19.63
CA TYR A 536 -33.74 -20.46 21.05
C TYR A 536 -34.72 -19.34 21.37
N THR A 537 -35.43 -19.48 22.50
CA THR A 537 -36.40 -18.50 22.98
C THR A 537 -35.81 -17.66 24.11
N PHE A 538 -35.70 -16.36 23.88
CA PHE A 538 -35.30 -15.36 24.87
C PHE A 538 -36.54 -14.86 25.61
N ALA A 539 -36.74 -15.34 26.83
CA ALA A 539 -37.93 -15.04 27.63
C ALA A 539 -37.93 -13.66 28.30
N LYS A 540 -36.76 -13.01 28.43
CA LYS A 540 -36.62 -11.71 29.09
C LYS A 540 -36.04 -10.67 28.15
N ASN A 541 -36.37 -9.40 28.38
CA ASN A 541 -35.74 -8.29 27.70
C ASN A 541 -34.24 -8.25 28.04
N GLY A 542 -33.41 -7.88 27.07
CA GLY A 542 -31.96 -7.80 27.20
C GLY A 542 -31.25 -7.85 25.85
N VAL A 543 -29.96 -7.55 25.88
CA VAL A 543 -29.04 -7.73 24.74
C VAL A 543 -28.21 -8.98 25.01
N TYR A 544 -28.38 -10.00 24.16
CA TYR A 544 -27.75 -11.30 24.29
C TYR A 544 -26.65 -11.45 23.25
N LYS A 545 -25.47 -11.92 23.68
CA LYS A 545 -24.39 -12.31 22.77
C LYS A 545 -24.48 -13.80 22.50
N VAL A 546 -24.85 -14.16 21.27
CA VAL A 546 -24.92 -15.53 20.81
C VAL A 546 -23.61 -15.88 20.13
N ILE A 547 -22.95 -16.93 20.60
CA ILE A 547 -21.64 -17.37 20.08
C ILE A 547 -21.84 -18.72 19.40
N LEU A 548 -21.38 -18.83 18.15
CA LEU A 548 -21.23 -20.08 17.43
C LEU A 548 -19.76 -20.47 17.46
N THR A 549 -19.48 -21.70 17.89
CA THR A 549 -18.18 -22.34 17.72
C THR A 549 -18.33 -23.47 16.70
N VAL A 550 -17.55 -23.42 15.63
CA VAL A 550 -17.46 -24.48 14.62
C VAL A 550 -16.15 -25.21 14.81
N THR A 551 -16.16 -26.53 14.82
CA THR A 551 -14.96 -27.37 15.05
C THR A 551 -14.82 -28.39 13.93
N ASP A 552 -13.61 -28.50 13.38
CA ASP A 552 -13.25 -29.50 12.38
C ASP A 552 -12.88 -30.87 13.01
N PRO A 553 -12.70 -31.94 12.20
CA PRO A 553 -12.31 -33.26 12.72
C PRO A 553 -10.93 -33.30 13.41
N SER A 554 -10.05 -32.35 13.08
CA SER A 554 -8.72 -32.19 13.69
C SER A 554 -8.77 -31.42 15.03
N GLY A 555 -9.94 -30.93 15.42
CA GLY A 555 -10.17 -30.18 16.64
C GLY A 555 -9.90 -28.68 16.56
N ARG A 556 -9.56 -28.10 15.39
CA ARG A 556 -9.42 -26.63 15.27
C ARG A 556 -10.79 -25.98 15.23
N ARG A 557 -10.85 -24.73 15.68
CA ARG A 557 -12.12 -24.03 15.94
C ARG A 557 -12.16 -22.64 15.35
N GLY A 558 -13.28 -22.31 14.73
CA GLY A 558 -13.69 -20.95 14.38
C GLY A 558 -14.80 -20.47 15.31
N ARG A 559 -14.89 -19.16 15.55
CA ARG A 559 -15.99 -18.56 16.30
C ARG A 559 -16.56 -17.34 15.61
N ASP A 560 -17.87 -17.19 15.73
CA ASP A 560 -18.58 -15.99 15.33
C ASP A 560 -19.56 -15.59 16.45
N THR A 561 -19.89 -14.30 16.52
CA THR A 561 -20.75 -13.74 17.57
C THR A 561 -21.78 -12.81 16.97
N MET A 562 -23.05 -13.02 17.33
CA MET A 562 -24.18 -12.18 16.92
C MET A 562 -24.90 -11.62 18.14
N GLU A 563 -25.28 -10.35 18.10
CA GLU A 563 -26.15 -9.76 19.12
C GLU A 563 -27.61 -10.00 18.79
N VAL A 564 -28.38 -10.47 19.77
CA VAL A 564 -29.84 -10.55 19.73
C VAL A 564 -30.41 -9.56 20.74
N LYS A 565 -31.27 -8.65 20.27
CA LYS A 565 -31.82 -7.56 21.07
C LYS A 565 -33.31 -7.82 21.34
N VAL A 566 -33.67 -8.04 22.59
CA VAL A 566 -35.03 -8.40 22.99
C VAL A 566 -35.59 -7.33 23.92
N GLY A 567 -36.76 -6.79 23.62
CA GLY A 567 -37.43 -5.73 24.37
C GLY A 567 -37.60 -4.42 23.61
N ASN A 568 -37.31 -4.39 22.32
CA ASN A 568 -37.62 -3.27 21.42
C ASN A 568 -37.86 -3.81 20.00
N THR A 569 -38.69 -3.14 19.20
CA THR A 569 -38.87 -3.47 17.78
C THR A 569 -38.15 -2.47 16.88
N MET A 570 -37.79 -2.88 15.66
CA MET A 570 -37.20 -1.94 14.71
C MET A 570 -38.28 -0.95 14.24
N PRO A 571 -38.06 0.37 14.33
CA PRO A 571 -39.04 1.33 13.82
C PRO A 571 -39.21 1.15 12.30
N GLN A 572 -40.39 1.44 11.79
CA GLN A 572 -40.64 1.45 10.35
C GLN A 572 -40.52 2.88 9.83
N VAL A 573 -39.72 3.06 8.79
CA VAL A 573 -39.53 4.33 8.09
C VAL A 573 -39.88 4.14 6.63
N ALA A 574 -40.78 4.96 6.10
CA ALA A 574 -41.17 4.95 4.70
C ALA A 574 -41.02 6.34 4.10
N ILE A 575 -40.41 6.41 2.92
CA ILE A 575 -40.36 7.63 2.12
C ILE A 575 -41.44 7.50 1.05
N LYS A 576 -42.44 8.38 1.08
CA LYS A 576 -43.48 8.49 0.06
C LYS A 576 -43.25 9.73 -0.78
N THR A 577 -43.49 9.62 -2.08
CA THR A 577 -43.44 10.74 -3.02
C THR A 577 -44.80 10.91 -3.66
N THR A 578 -45.25 12.14 -3.88
CA THR A 578 -46.55 12.42 -4.54
C THR A 578 -46.47 12.39 -6.08
N THR A 579 -45.25 12.37 -6.62
CA THR A 579 -44.98 12.28 -8.06
C THR A 579 -44.28 10.96 -8.37
N ASN A 580 -42.95 10.97 -8.41
CA ASN A 580 -42.11 9.87 -8.86
C ASN A 580 -41.17 9.38 -7.77
N SER A 581 -41.05 8.06 -7.64
CA SER A 581 -40.22 7.37 -6.65
C SER A 581 -38.98 6.68 -7.24
N THR A 582 -38.77 6.74 -8.55
CA THR A 582 -37.71 5.98 -9.25
C THR A 582 -36.87 6.82 -10.21
N PHE A 583 -37.35 7.96 -10.70
CA PHE A 583 -36.63 8.79 -11.65
C PHE A 583 -36.85 10.31 -11.53
N PHE A 584 -35.93 11.07 -12.13
CA PHE A 584 -35.98 12.52 -12.30
C PHE A 584 -35.83 12.94 -13.77
N PHE A 585 -36.44 14.06 -14.12
CA PHE A 585 -36.45 14.60 -15.48
C PHE A 585 -35.19 15.44 -15.78
N PRO A 586 -34.88 15.72 -17.07
CA PRO A 586 -33.77 16.60 -17.48
C PRO A 586 -33.74 18.01 -16.88
N ASP A 587 -34.90 18.49 -16.42
CA ASP A 587 -35.14 19.84 -15.93
C ASP A 587 -35.19 19.87 -14.38
N GLN A 588 -35.36 21.06 -13.81
CA GLN A 588 -35.41 21.24 -12.35
C GLN A 588 -36.76 20.82 -11.74
N THR A 589 -37.37 19.73 -12.22
CA THR A 589 -38.65 19.25 -11.70
C THR A 589 -38.51 18.96 -10.19
N PRO A 590 -39.36 19.55 -9.34
CA PRO A 590 -39.27 19.36 -7.90
C PRO A 590 -39.77 17.98 -7.45
N LEU A 591 -39.15 17.44 -6.41
CA LEU A 591 -39.54 16.21 -5.71
C LEU A 591 -40.29 16.55 -4.42
N ALA A 592 -41.60 16.31 -4.39
CA ALA A 592 -42.37 16.35 -3.16
C ALA A 592 -42.31 15.00 -2.44
N TYR A 593 -41.97 15.01 -1.16
CA TYR A 593 -41.81 13.81 -0.34
C TYR A 593 -42.42 13.96 1.06
N ILE A 594 -42.80 12.83 1.64
CA ILE A 594 -43.28 12.66 3.01
C ILE A 594 -42.55 11.47 3.61
N VAL A 595 -41.98 11.66 4.80
CA VAL A 595 -41.41 10.59 5.61
C VAL A 595 -42.43 10.18 6.66
N ASP A 596 -42.93 8.95 6.51
CA ASP A 596 -43.79 8.32 7.49
C ASP A 596 -42.93 7.44 8.40
N VAL A 597 -43.07 7.65 9.70
CA VAL A 597 -42.42 6.82 10.71
C VAL A 597 -43.50 6.23 11.59
N SER A 598 -43.43 4.92 11.82
CA SER A 598 -44.26 4.24 12.79
C SER A 598 -43.41 3.29 13.62
N ASP A 599 -43.60 3.34 14.92
CA ASP A 599 -42.90 2.50 15.87
C ASP A 599 -43.91 1.97 16.90
N LYS A 600 -43.71 0.74 17.39
CA LYS A 600 -44.70 0.12 18.29
C LYS A 600 -44.56 0.66 19.71
N GLU A 601 -43.34 1.01 20.12
CA GLU A 601 -42.99 1.48 21.45
C GLU A 601 -43.18 3.01 21.57
N ASP A 602 -42.77 3.76 20.56
CA ASP A 602 -42.90 5.22 20.48
C ASP A 602 -44.29 5.63 19.94
N LYS A 603 -45.30 5.61 20.82
CA LYS A 603 -46.68 6.04 20.49
C LYS A 603 -46.76 7.47 19.92
N VAL A 604 -45.78 8.31 20.21
CA VAL A 604 -45.61 9.65 19.63
C VAL A 604 -44.20 9.77 19.08
N ILE A 605 -44.08 9.88 17.75
CA ILE A 605 -42.79 10.01 17.07
C ILE A 605 -42.20 11.40 17.31
N ASP A 606 -41.00 11.45 17.89
CA ASP A 606 -40.25 12.70 18.02
C ASP A 606 -39.68 13.10 16.65
N LYS A 607 -40.29 14.12 16.03
CA LYS A 607 -39.85 14.67 14.75
C LYS A 607 -38.40 15.16 14.77
N LYS A 608 -37.83 15.49 15.93
CA LYS A 608 -36.42 15.90 16.06
C LYS A 608 -35.45 14.75 15.84
N LYS A 609 -35.89 13.50 16.02
CA LYS A 609 -35.12 12.28 15.79
C LYS A 609 -35.26 11.73 14.36
N VAL A 610 -36.16 12.31 13.56
CA VAL A 610 -36.25 12.02 12.12
C VAL A 610 -35.16 12.80 11.39
N ARG A 611 -34.23 12.11 10.76
CA ARG A 611 -33.18 12.71 9.93
C ARG A 611 -33.48 12.44 8.47
N VAL A 612 -33.53 13.49 7.67
CA VAL A 612 -33.77 13.42 6.22
C VAL A 612 -32.65 14.15 5.50
N ALA A 613 -32.08 13.53 4.46
CA ALA A 613 -31.03 14.11 3.64
C ALA A 613 -31.18 13.72 2.16
N LEU A 614 -30.89 14.65 1.26
CA LEU A 614 -30.85 14.42 -0.19
C LEU A 614 -29.42 14.61 -0.70
N ASN A 615 -28.88 13.57 -1.34
CA ASN A 615 -27.56 13.58 -1.96
C ASN A 615 -27.68 13.35 -3.47
N TYR A 616 -26.82 14.00 -4.26
CA TYR A 616 -26.66 13.72 -5.69
C TYR A 616 -25.30 13.08 -5.96
N ILE A 617 -25.29 11.87 -6.50
CA ILE A 617 -24.08 11.19 -6.96
C ILE A 617 -23.96 11.42 -8.47
N PRO A 618 -22.97 12.18 -8.96
CA PRO A 618 -22.77 12.34 -10.41
C PRO A 618 -22.34 11.02 -11.05
N LYS A 619 -22.74 10.80 -12.31
CA LYS A 619 -22.26 9.71 -13.14
C LYS A 619 -20.91 10.10 -13.74
N ILE A 620 -19.89 9.29 -13.52
CA ILE A 620 -18.55 9.44 -14.11
C ILE A 620 -18.31 8.18 -14.95
N ALA A 621 -17.75 8.34 -16.15
CA ALA A 621 -17.72 7.33 -17.21
C ALA A 621 -17.08 5.98 -16.85
N ASP A 622 -16.29 5.88 -15.78
CA ASP A 622 -15.52 4.67 -15.44
C ASP A 622 -15.83 4.06 -14.05
N ASN A 623 -16.85 4.54 -13.33
CA ASN A 623 -17.07 4.17 -11.92
C ASN A 623 -17.90 2.90 -11.70
N GLU A 624 -18.37 2.20 -12.74
CA GLU A 624 -19.19 1.00 -12.56
C GLU A 624 -18.42 -0.13 -11.83
N GLN A 625 -17.09 -0.18 -11.99
CA GLN A 625 -16.25 -1.17 -11.29
C GLN A 625 -16.00 -0.83 -9.81
N ALA A 626 -16.03 0.44 -9.41
CA ALA A 626 -15.84 0.85 -8.00
C ALA A 626 -17.10 0.66 -7.14
N MET A 627 -18.26 0.40 -7.77
CA MET A 627 -19.58 0.35 -7.13
C MET A 627 -20.05 -1.06 -6.72
N GLY A 628 -19.23 -2.10 -6.86
CA GLY A 628 -19.65 -3.49 -6.61
C GLY A 628 -20.40 -3.66 -5.28
N HIS A 629 -21.58 -4.30 -5.30
CA HIS A 629 -22.45 -4.80 -4.21
C HIS A 629 -22.63 -3.99 -2.90
N GLN A 630 -22.06 -2.79 -2.75
CA GLN A 630 -22.17 -1.99 -1.55
C GLN A 630 -23.52 -1.26 -1.51
N PRO A 631 -24.30 -1.36 -0.42
CA PRO A 631 -25.54 -0.61 -0.29
C PRO A 631 -25.23 0.88 -0.24
N ILE A 632 -25.84 1.65 -1.13
CA ILE A 632 -25.71 3.10 -1.19
C ILE A 632 -26.45 3.73 0.00
N THR A 633 -25.71 4.31 0.95
CA THR A 633 -26.22 4.93 2.19
C THR A 633 -26.19 6.47 2.15
N ALA A 634 -26.86 7.11 3.13
CA ALA A 634 -26.84 8.57 3.35
C ALA A 634 -25.43 9.16 3.53
N SER A 635 -24.46 8.33 3.91
CA SER A 635 -23.06 8.68 4.13
C SER A 635 -22.18 8.58 2.87
N TYR A 636 -22.75 8.22 1.72
CA TYR A 636 -22.00 8.12 0.46
C TYR A 636 -21.59 9.52 -0.03
N ASN A 637 -20.29 9.77 -0.08
CA ASN A 637 -19.70 10.94 -0.72
C ASN A 637 -18.67 10.44 -1.75
N LEU A 638 -18.89 10.77 -3.02
CA LEU A 638 -18.07 10.27 -4.11
C LEU A 638 -16.61 10.71 -3.99
N GLY A 639 -16.36 11.99 -3.68
CA GLY A 639 -15.02 12.52 -3.46
C GLY A 639 -14.30 11.82 -2.31
N LYS A 640 -14.99 11.59 -1.19
CA LYS A 640 -14.45 10.83 -0.05
C LYS A 640 -14.08 9.40 -0.42
N ASN A 641 -14.93 8.72 -1.19
CA ASN A 641 -14.70 7.33 -1.58
C ASN A 641 -13.55 7.21 -2.60
N LEU A 642 -13.51 8.09 -3.61
CA LEU A 642 -12.40 8.17 -4.55
C LEU A 642 -11.08 8.46 -3.82
N MET A 643 -11.08 9.40 -2.88
CA MET A 643 -9.91 9.72 -2.06
C MET A 643 -9.51 8.55 -1.15
N ALA A 644 -10.46 7.76 -0.65
CA ALA A 644 -10.18 6.58 0.17
C ALA A 644 -9.68 5.38 -0.64
N ALA A 645 -10.06 5.30 -1.92
CA ALA A 645 -9.55 4.32 -2.89
C ALA A 645 -8.20 4.72 -3.49
N SER A 646 -7.80 5.99 -3.33
CA SER A 646 -6.47 6.47 -3.70
C SER A 646 -5.49 6.39 -2.52
N ASP A 647 -4.24 6.59 -2.86
CA ASP A 647 -3.07 6.75 -2.00
C ASP A 647 -2.94 8.14 -1.34
N CYS A 648 -3.89 9.06 -1.53
CA CYS A 648 -3.79 10.43 -0.99
C CYS A 648 -3.56 10.47 0.54
N LYS A 649 -4.07 9.46 1.26
CA LYS A 649 -3.89 9.29 2.71
C LYS A 649 -2.44 9.00 3.14
N ALA A 650 -1.58 8.61 2.20
CA ALA A 650 -0.15 8.48 2.46
C ALA A 650 0.48 9.81 2.86
N CYS A 651 0.01 10.93 2.29
CA CYS A 651 0.65 12.23 2.48
C CYS A 651 -0.25 13.28 3.15
N HIS A 652 -1.58 13.06 3.17
CA HIS A 652 -2.55 14.01 3.72
C HIS A 652 -3.43 13.37 4.79
N GLN A 653 -3.68 14.13 5.86
CA GLN A 653 -4.66 13.79 6.90
C GLN A 653 -5.79 14.82 6.94
N ILE A 654 -6.92 14.47 7.54
CA ILE A 654 -8.08 15.38 7.63
C ILE A 654 -7.73 16.62 8.46
N ASN A 655 -7.22 16.40 9.67
CA ASN A 655 -7.06 17.45 10.69
C ASN A 655 -5.61 17.72 11.12
N SER A 656 -4.67 16.88 10.70
CA SER A 656 -3.25 16.98 11.07
C SER A 656 -2.38 17.16 9.84
N LYS A 657 -1.24 17.82 10.03
CA LYS A 657 -0.21 17.92 9.01
C LYS A 657 0.60 16.61 8.97
N SER A 658 0.99 16.19 7.78
CA SER A 658 1.99 15.14 7.52
C SER A 658 3.05 15.77 6.60
N VAL A 659 3.51 15.07 5.56
CA VAL A 659 4.35 15.67 4.51
C VAL A 659 3.54 16.64 3.65
N GLY A 660 2.27 16.34 3.40
CA GLY A 660 1.28 17.27 2.86
C GLY A 660 0.53 18.06 3.95
N PRO A 661 -0.11 19.19 3.59
CA PRO A 661 -0.98 19.94 4.49
C PRO A 661 -2.22 19.13 4.89
N ALA A 662 -2.83 19.48 6.03
CA ALA A 662 -4.10 18.90 6.43
C ALA A 662 -5.21 19.30 5.43
N TYR A 663 -6.16 18.40 5.14
CA TYR A 663 -7.26 18.73 4.23
C TYR A 663 -8.11 19.91 4.74
N VAL A 664 -8.29 20.05 6.05
CA VAL A 664 -8.96 21.20 6.65
C VAL A 664 -8.18 22.51 6.44
N GLU A 665 -6.85 22.49 6.40
CA GLU A 665 -6.04 23.68 6.08
C GLU A 665 -6.19 24.08 4.62
N VAL A 666 -6.21 23.10 3.71
CA VAL A 666 -6.50 23.33 2.29
C VAL A 666 -7.89 23.95 2.13
N SER A 667 -8.91 23.37 2.76
CA SER A 667 -10.28 23.91 2.78
C SER A 667 -10.34 25.35 3.27
N LYS A 668 -9.71 25.67 4.42
CA LYS A 668 -9.65 27.03 4.97
C LYS A 668 -8.95 28.01 4.03
N ARG A 669 -7.81 27.63 3.43
CA ARG A 669 -7.04 28.52 2.55
C ARG A 669 -7.79 28.91 1.29
N TYR A 670 -8.54 27.97 0.70
CA TYR A 670 -9.20 28.15 -0.59
C TYR A 670 -10.70 28.45 -0.51
N LYS A 671 -11.27 28.57 0.71
CA LYS A 671 -12.71 28.74 0.96
C LYS A 671 -13.41 29.79 0.09
N ASN A 672 -12.74 30.91 -0.17
CA ASN A 672 -13.30 32.05 -0.88
C ASN A 672 -12.76 32.23 -2.31
N ASP A 673 -11.99 31.26 -2.84
CA ASP A 673 -11.48 31.33 -4.22
C ASP A 673 -12.44 30.60 -5.19
N PRO A 674 -13.15 31.33 -6.07
CA PRO A 674 -14.10 30.72 -7.02
C PRO A 674 -13.43 29.83 -8.07
N THR A 675 -12.11 29.93 -8.23
CA THR A 675 -11.30 29.11 -9.14
C THR A 675 -10.64 27.91 -8.46
N ALA A 676 -10.80 27.76 -7.13
CA ALA A 676 -10.12 26.75 -6.33
C ALA A 676 -10.35 25.33 -6.85
N VAL A 677 -11.61 24.99 -7.17
CA VAL A 677 -11.96 23.63 -7.62
C VAL A 677 -11.17 23.24 -8.86
N ALA A 678 -11.15 24.09 -9.88
CA ALA A 678 -10.44 23.81 -11.13
C ALA A 678 -8.92 23.78 -10.95
N LYS A 679 -8.36 24.71 -10.17
CA LYS A 679 -6.91 24.79 -9.89
C LYS A 679 -6.42 23.57 -9.12
N LEU A 680 -7.12 23.20 -8.05
CA LEU A 680 -6.76 22.08 -7.19
C LEU A 680 -6.99 20.74 -7.89
N ALA A 681 -8.06 20.59 -8.69
CA ALA A 681 -8.28 19.37 -9.47
C ALA A 681 -7.14 19.15 -10.47
N ASN A 682 -6.72 20.21 -11.16
CA ASN A 682 -5.53 20.15 -12.02
C ASN A 682 -4.27 19.80 -11.21
N LYS A 683 -4.11 20.41 -10.02
CA LYS A 683 -2.96 20.12 -9.14
C LYS A 683 -2.91 18.65 -8.72
N VAL A 684 -4.04 18.03 -8.39
CA VAL A 684 -4.14 16.59 -8.07
C VAL A 684 -3.66 15.74 -9.24
N ILE A 685 -4.10 16.05 -10.45
CA ILE A 685 -3.76 15.29 -11.66
C ILE A 685 -2.27 15.42 -12.01
N VAL A 686 -1.73 16.64 -12.01
CA VAL A 686 -0.36 16.90 -12.48
C VAL A 686 0.71 16.82 -11.38
N GLY A 687 0.32 16.87 -10.10
CA GLY A 687 1.25 16.89 -8.98
C GLY A 687 2.06 18.19 -8.83
N GLY A 688 3.22 18.08 -8.20
CA GLY A 688 4.24 19.13 -8.07
C GLY A 688 4.26 19.87 -6.72
N GLY A 689 5.29 20.70 -6.50
CA GLY A 689 5.56 21.39 -5.21
C GLY A 689 5.30 22.90 -5.20
N GLY A 690 5.79 23.59 -4.17
CA GLY A 690 5.97 25.06 -4.10
C GLY A 690 4.86 25.88 -3.43
N VAL A 691 3.67 25.31 -3.20
CA VAL A 691 2.54 26.06 -2.59
C VAL A 691 2.48 25.92 -1.07
N TRP A 692 2.89 24.75 -0.56
CA TRP A 692 2.78 24.36 0.85
C TRP A 692 4.13 23.93 1.46
N GLY A 693 5.23 24.18 0.76
CA GLY A 693 6.57 23.76 1.14
C GLY A 693 7.36 23.20 -0.04
N GLU A 694 8.52 22.62 0.26
CA GLU A 694 9.45 22.05 -0.72
C GLU A 694 9.01 20.67 -1.21
N HIS A 695 8.28 19.90 -0.40
CA HIS A 695 7.77 18.58 -0.78
C HIS A 695 6.76 18.66 -1.94
N ALA A 696 7.08 17.98 -3.04
CA ALA A 696 6.19 17.86 -4.18
C ALA A 696 5.11 16.81 -3.93
N MET A 697 3.88 17.09 -4.38
CA MET A 697 2.80 16.12 -4.38
C MET A 697 2.93 15.19 -5.58
N SER A 698 2.81 13.88 -5.38
CA SER A 698 2.75 12.89 -6.47
C SER A 698 1.61 13.19 -7.44
N ALA A 699 1.87 12.95 -8.73
CA ALA A 699 0.87 13.13 -9.77
C ALA A 699 -0.16 12.00 -9.75
N HIS A 700 -1.42 12.32 -10.03
CA HIS A 700 -2.51 11.35 -10.19
C HIS A 700 -3.10 11.43 -11.62
N PRO A 701 -2.29 11.18 -12.68
CA PRO A 701 -2.72 11.32 -14.07
C PRO A 701 -3.81 10.31 -14.47
N GLN A 702 -4.01 9.26 -13.67
CA GLN A 702 -5.08 8.29 -13.84
C GLN A 702 -6.48 8.83 -13.49
N LEU A 703 -6.56 9.91 -12.69
CA LEU A 703 -7.84 10.50 -12.33
C LEU A 703 -8.34 11.39 -13.46
N SER A 704 -9.59 11.19 -13.87
CA SER A 704 -10.29 12.14 -14.74
C SER A 704 -10.43 13.50 -14.04
N ARG A 705 -10.65 14.55 -14.85
CA ARG A 705 -10.89 15.90 -14.32
C ARG A 705 -12.13 15.94 -13.44
N GLU A 706 -13.12 15.14 -13.75
CA GLU A 706 -14.37 14.99 -13.02
C GLU A 706 -14.14 14.33 -11.66
N GLU A 707 -13.37 13.24 -11.60
CA GLU A 707 -13.03 12.56 -10.32
C GLU A 707 -12.21 13.47 -9.40
N ALA A 708 -11.16 14.09 -9.92
CA ALA A 708 -10.34 15.03 -9.16
C ALA A 708 -11.18 16.21 -8.65
N THR A 709 -12.16 16.66 -9.45
CA THR A 709 -13.12 17.71 -9.04
C THR A 709 -13.96 17.28 -7.85
N GLU A 710 -14.47 16.04 -7.83
CA GLU A 710 -15.28 15.55 -6.71
C GLU A 710 -14.44 15.33 -5.44
N ILE A 711 -13.21 14.84 -5.55
CA ILE A 711 -12.25 14.78 -4.43
C ILE A 711 -12.02 16.18 -3.84
N VAL A 712 -11.74 17.17 -4.69
CA VAL A 712 -11.47 18.54 -4.25
C VAL A 712 -12.69 19.18 -3.61
N LYS A 713 -13.90 18.97 -4.16
CA LYS A 713 -15.14 19.45 -3.52
C LYS A 713 -15.31 18.87 -2.12
N TYR A 714 -15.03 17.58 -1.95
CA TYR A 714 -15.05 16.96 -0.63
C TYR A 714 -14.01 17.61 0.30
N VAL A 715 -12.76 17.76 -0.13
CA VAL A 715 -11.71 18.44 0.65
C VAL A 715 -12.14 19.84 1.06
N LEU A 716 -12.61 20.66 0.12
CA LEU A 716 -13.04 22.04 0.38
C LEU A 716 -14.26 22.12 1.32
N SER A 717 -15.05 21.05 1.45
CA SER A 717 -16.19 21.00 2.38
C SER A 717 -15.81 20.78 3.86
N LEU A 718 -14.56 20.39 4.15
CA LEU A 718 -14.16 19.92 5.48
C LEU A 718 -14.00 21.02 6.54
N ALA A 719 -13.72 22.27 6.17
CA ALA A 719 -13.62 23.37 7.13
C ALA A 719 -14.97 23.96 7.52
N ASP A 720 -16.01 23.70 6.74
CA ASP A 720 -17.37 24.00 7.14
C ASP A 720 -17.84 22.83 8.00
N ALA A 721 -18.29 23.11 9.23
CA ALA A 721 -19.11 22.13 9.94
C ALA A 721 -20.22 21.76 8.96
N GLN A 722 -20.26 20.53 8.47
CA GLN A 722 -21.38 20.06 7.69
C GLN A 722 -22.49 19.88 8.73
N PRO A 723 -23.47 20.79 8.89
CA PRO A 723 -24.74 20.30 9.38
C PRO A 723 -25.13 19.25 8.34
N ASP A 724 -25.34 18.00 8.77
CA ASP A 724 -26.18 17.11 7.98
C ASP A 724 -27.40 17.97 7.63
N ALA A 725 -27.58 18.28 6.35
CA ALA A 725 -28.63 19.17 5.91
C ALA A 725 -29.95 18.47 6.24
N GLN A 726 -30.44 18.70 7.47
CA GLN A 726 -31.58 18.01 8.01
C GLN A 726 -32.80 18.64 7.36
N LEU A 727 -33.25 18.01 6.29
CA LEU A 727 -34.46 18.39 5.61
C LEU A 727 -35.66 18.08 6.55
N PRO A 728 -36.77 18.82 6.42
CA PRO A 728 -37.98 18.52 7.18
C PRO A 728 -38.52 17.11 6.83
N ALA A 729 -39.33 16.51 7.70
CA ALA A 729 -39.95 15.20 7.41
C ALA A 729 -40.93 15.25 6.22
N THR A 730 -41.37 16.44 5.81
CA THR A 730 -42.20 16.66 4.62
C THR A 730 -41.72 17.92 3.91
N GLY A 731 -41.63 17.87 2.59
CA GLY A 731 -41.26 19.04 1.82
C GLY A 731 -41.17 18.80 0.33
N THR A 732 -40.72 19.83 -0.38
CA THR A 732 -40.51 19.82 -1.82
C THR A 732 -39.06 20.21 -2.10
N LEU A 733 -38.33 19.34 -2.80
CA LEU A 733 -36.90 19.52 -3.10
C LEU A 733 -36.71 19.86 -4.57
N ALA A 734 -36.00 20.95 -4.87
CA ALA A 734 -35.61 21.27 -6.24
C ALA A 734 -34.41 20.40 -6.66
N LEU A 735 -34.61 19.48 -7.61
CA LEU A 735 -33.55 18.64 -8.15
C LEU A 735 -32.75 19.42 -9.19
N LYS A 736 -31.70 20.13 -8.77
CA LYS A 736 -30.95 21.05 -9.66
C LYS A 736 -29.54 20.60 -10.04
N ASP A 737 -28.91 19.78 -9.21
CA ASP A 737 -27.48 19.38 -9.36
C ASP A 737 -27.14 18.59 -10.63
N HIS A 738 -28.13 18.06 -11.34
CA HIS A 738 -27.95 17.36 -12.61
C HIS A 738 -28.05 18.28 -13.85
N VAL A 739 -28.58 19.50 -13.68
CA VAL A 739 -28.87 20.41 -14.79
C VAL A 739 -27.57 20.94 -15.40
N GLY A 740 -27.49 20.90 -16.73
CA GLY A 740 -26.29 21.29 -17.47
C GLY A 740 -25.20 20.20 -17.55
N LYS A 741 -25.41 19.01 -16.97
CA LYS A 741 -24.47 17.88 -17.06
C LYS A 741 -24.80 16.97 -18.24
N LYS A 742 -23.76 16.57 -18.98
CA LYS A 742 -23.85 15.66 -20.14
C LYS A 742 -24.29 14.25 -19.71
N GLU A 743 -23.66 13.71 -18.67
CA GLU A 743 -24.05 12.46 -18.01
C GLU A 743 -24.79 12.77 -16.71
N ARG A 744 -25.97 12.17 -16.53
CA ARG A 744 -26.81 12.40 -15.35
C ARG A 744 -26.59 11.29 -14.33
N GLY A 745 -26.39 11.71 -13.09
CA GLY A 745 -26.17 10.89 -11.92
C GLY A 745 -27.46 10.37 -11.28
N ARG A 746 -27.40 10.08 -9.97
CA ARG A 746 -28.54 9.61 -9.18
C ARG A 746 -28.78 10.52 -7.99
N TYR A 747 -30.04 10.81 -7.69
CA TYR A 747 -30.41 11.40 -6.40
C TYR A 747 -30.75 10.31 -5.40
N ILE A 748 -30.38 10.52 -4.14
CA ILE A 748 -30.61 9.60 -3.04
C ILE A 748 -31.21 10.40 -1.91
N LEU A 749 -32.50 10.21 -1.69
CA LEU A 749 -33.20 10.73 -0.54
C LEU A 749 -33.17 9.65 0.55
N THR A 750 -32.64 9.99 1.71
CA THR A 750 -32.57 9.10 2.86
C THR A 750 -33.39 9.66 4.00
N ALA A 751 -34.04 8.76 4.72
CA ALA A 751 -34.77 9.07 5.93
C ALA A 751 -34.39 8.04 7.00
N SER A 752 -34.09 8.49 8.20
CA SER A 752 -33.87 7.60 9.34
C SER A 752 -34.60 8.10 10.58
N TYR A 753 -34.94 7.17 11.45
CA TYR A 753 -35.50 7.45 12.76
C TYR A 753 -34.81 6.58 13.80
N THR A 754 -34.44 7.20 14.91
CA THR A 754 -33.95 6.49 16.09
C THR A 754 -35.02 6.56 17.17
N ASP A 755 -35.47 5.41 17.67
CA ASP A 755 -36.52 5.34 18.68
C ASP A 755 -36.02 5.74 20.10
N ASN A 756 -36.85 5.59 21.12
CA ASN A 756 -36.47 5.80 22.52
C ASN A 756 -35.85 4.57 23.19
N GLY A 757 -35.72 3.44 22.49
CA GLY A 757 -35.06 2.22 22.95
C GLY A 757 -35.93 1.18 23.62
N GLY A 758 -37.25 1.40 23.72
CA GLY A 758 -38.16 0.46 24.35
C GLY A 758 -37.69 0.07 25.76
N ALA A 759 -37.62 -1.24 26.03
CA ALA A 759 -37.09 -1.79 27.29
C ALA A 759 -35.58 -2.10 27.26
N ILE A 760 -34.87 -1.69 26.21
CA ILE A 760 -33.43 -1.91 26.01
C ILE A 760 -32.73 -0.64 25.50
N THR A 761 -32.03 -0.70 24.36
CA THR A 761 -31.29 0.41 23.76
C THR A 761 -32.02 0.95 22.53
N PRO A 762 -31.86 2.26 22.23
CA PRO A 762 -32.35 2.84 20.98
C PRO A 762 -31.96 2.05 19.73
N LEU A 763 -32.89 1.91 18.81
CA LEU A 763 -32.69 1.32 17.49
C LEU A 763 -32.92 2.36 16.40
N THR A 764 -32.15 2.26 15.32
CA THR A 764 -32.24 3.16 14.17
C THR A 764 -32.59 2.37 12.93
N GLN A 765 -33.69 2.73 12.28
CA GLN A 765 -34.02 2.26 10.94
C GLN A 765 -33.78 3.38 9.92
N GLN A 766 -33.28 3.00 8.75
CA GLN A 766 -33.09 3.90 7.62
C GLN A 766 -33.82 3.35 6.37
N GLN A 767 -34.45 4.26 5.63
CA GLN A 767 -35.01 4.02 4.30
C GLN A 767 -34.30 4.90 3.29
N THR A 768 -34.08 4.36 2.09
CA THR A 768 -33.46 5.07 0.97
C THR A 768 -34.38 5.04 -0.25
N LEU A 769 -34.53 6.19 -0.89
CA LEU A 769 -35.19 6.37 -2.19
C LEU A 769 -34.15 6.83 -3.20
N VAL A 770 -33.97 6.05 -4.28
CA VAL A 770 -33.01 6.37 -5.34
C VAL A 770 -33.76 6.82 -6.59
N LEU A 771 -33.49 8.04 -7.06
CA LEU A 771 -34.01 8.56 -8.32
C LEU A 771 -32.91 8.52 -9.39
N ARG A 772 -33.21 7.86 -10.51
CA ARG A 772 -32.35 7.73 -11.68
C ARG A 772 -32.77 8.69 -12.80
N PRO A 773 -31.95 8.92 -13.84
CA PRO A 773 -32.38 9.72 -14.98
C PRO A 773 -33.59 9.08 -15.68
N ALA A 774 -34.59 9.88 -16.08
CA ALA A 774 -35.77 9.42 -16.83
C ALA A 774 -35.46 8.78 -18.20
N ARG A 775 -34.23 8.97 -18.70
CA ARG A 775 -33.69 8.30 -19.89
C ARG A 775 -32.36 7.68 -19.52
N MET A 776 -32.22 6.39 -19.75
CA MET A 776 -30.97 5.64 -19.58
C MET A 776 -30.61 4.98 -20.91
N GLN A 777 -29.32 4.70 -21.12
CA GLN A 777 -28.89 3.91 -22.27
C GLN A 777 -29.26 2.43 -22.07
N GLY A 778 -29.45 1.67 -23.15
CA GLY A 778 -29.91 0.28 -23.07
C GLY A 778 -28.93 -0.65 -22.33
N ASN A 779 -27.65 -0.33 -22.32
CA ASN A 779 -26.60 -1.02 -21.56
C ASN A 779 -26.65 -0.73 -20.04
N GLU A 780 -27.50 0.21 -19.59
CA GLU A 780 -27.63 0.60 -18.17
C GLU A 780 -28.91 0.05 -17.51
N ALA A 781 -29.59 -0.88 -18.18
CA ALA A 781 -30.82 -1.50 -17.68
C ALA A 781 -30.50 -2.60 -16.63
N ASP A 782 -31.21 -2.59 -15.49
CA ASP A 782 -31.06 -3.61 -14.45
C ASP A 782 -31.48 -5.01 -14.92
N GLN A 783 -32.44 -5.08 -15.86
CA GLN A 783 -32.94 -6.30 -16.51
C GLN A 783 -33.40 -5.97 -17.93
N LEU A 784 -33.12 -6.86 -18.88
CA LEU A 784 -33.60 -6.77 -20.26
C LEU A 784 -34.55 -7.94 -20.53
N HIS A 785 -35.79 -7.65 -20.96
CA HIS A 785 -36.79 -8.65 -21.34
C HIS A 785 -37.15 -8.49 -22.81
N ASN A 786 -37.13 -9.60 -23.57
CA ASN A 786 -37.49 -9.70 -24.99
C ASN A 786 -36.76 -8.69 -25.89
N ILE A 787 -35.43 -8.81 -25.98
CA ILE A 787 -34.65 -8.17 -27.04
C ILE A 787 -34.79 -8.97 -28.33
#